data_AF-A0A1Y5IJN9-F1
#
_entry.id   AF-A0A1Y5IJN9-F1
#
_cell.length_a   1.000
_cell.length_b   1.000
_cell.length_c   1.000
_cell.angle_alpha   90.00
_cell.angle_beta   90.00
_cell.angle_gamma   90.00
#
_symmetry.space_group_name_H-M   'P 1'
#
loop_
_entity.id
_entity.type
_entity.pdbx_description
1 polymer ?
#
loop_
_entity_poly.entity_id
_entity_poly.type
_entity_poly.pdbx_seq_one_letter_code
_entity_poly.pdbx_strand_id
1 'polypeptide(L)'
;MTKELTAEEIRRARDDVESGDLKRIAPVTTDVETITALLNACSDKKSDEVRASASETLKAIAAKADEFIVGVAVVPAALSALDPKNRFQTQVAGANLLTDLSTSSPHAIAANLTAILPVVTSMVNDAKQEVADAARASLTAIAQTIDNKDVEPFIPAMVEATIDHEKTDECVQKLASTTFVQTITAAPLALISPILLLGFRARTTATKRLSAVIVNNMSKLVEDPEDAAPFLPNLLPAVAKASEQVSDPEARAVCGNACEQLQSIEAKLKDANFKSQKGVFADIQTLTDKHIAKYFSDASLSTYFATMVTAMVDAKISDFEFEDALRSFGKDAVKDIRALYGELEKMYFGAEEEEDDDDNADVLADCQFTLAYGSKVLLHNTKLKLKRGHKYALLGGNDSGKTSLMRAIANEQVEGFPPASELRTVFVEADIIGELSDLPCVDYILADPRIKAAGISEQTVEKMLLNVGFGEMQNGARNLVTFLSGGWRMKLALARAMCLNADILLMDEPTNHLDVMNVKWVEEYLKSLTDVTCVLVSHDTGFVDRVCNNIISIENLKLKQFRGNLSEFVEKNPKAKSFFELKSSSGFVMRFPQPGFIEGVKSKGKPLMKMANCTYTYPVNDAPTVKDVTVQVSLASRVACVGPNGVGKSTMIKLLTGEVVPQEGTVWKHPNARVAYVAQHAFHHIEQHLDKTPNEYIRWRYQHGDDKEALVKDTMTLTEEEKARCKEPVLIDFGNDEKGNPIKIKMQIEKLTGGRKQVKKEYEYEVQFVGRDYNSNKYIQASKLDKWGFGKHMKIVDEKVAARAGAMHTPLTTANVEKFLEDVGLDKEFGTHTRMSALSGGQKVKVVIAAAMWNCPHIVILDEPTNYLDRDSLGALAGAIQVYEGGVVMITHNNEFCSALCPETWLMEKAQDGIARCNCKGDAEWMAKASKMEVTAAAQLEEYTDALGNVVEVKKKVDKDSKEAKKRAKLKAKRRARGEVVTDTEDEEWEGFGEE
;
A
#
# COMPACT_ATOMS: atom_id res chain seq x y z
N MET A 1 -33.55 31.39 -40.15
CA MET A 1 -32.91 31.39 -41.48
C MET A 1 -31.44 31.66 -41.23
N THR A 2 -30.62 30.60 -41.19
CA THR A 2 -29.16 30.74 -41.06
C THR A 2 -28.60 31.35 -42.34
N LYS A 3 -27.74 32.36 -42.21
CA LYS A 3 -27.10 33.09 -43.30
C LYS A 3 -26.22 32.09 -44.08
N GLU A 4 -26.54 31.80 -45.35
CA GLU A 4 -25.65 31.00 -46.21
C GLU A 4 -24.41 31.87 -46.54
N LEU A 5 -23.24 31.47 -46.02
CA LEU A 5 -21.97 32.14 -46.27
C LEU A 5 -21.41 31.73 -47.64
N THR A 6 -20.92 32.70 -48.40
CA THR A 6 -20.19 32.45 -49.66
C THR A 6 -18.73 32.08 -49.38
N ALA A 7 -18.08 31.36 -50.31
CA ALA A 7 -16.66 30.99 -50.17
C ALA A 7 -15.74 32.21 -49.98
N GLU A 8 -16.09 33.36 -50.57
CA GLU A 8 -15.32 34.60 -50.48
C GLU A 8 -15.48 35.29 -49.12
N GLU A 9 -16.68 35.25 -48.51
CA GLU A 9 -16.89 35.71 -47.13
C GLU A 9 -16.12 34.85 -46.12
N ILE A 10 -16.07 33.53 -46.33
CA ILE A 10 -15.33 32.59 -45.47
C ILE A 10 -13.81 32.82 -45.56
N ARG A 11 -13.29 33.06 -46.77
CA ARG A 11 -11.87 33.40 -46.99
C ARG A 11 -11.51 34.72 -46.34
N ARG A 12 -12.36 35.74 -46.48
CA ARG A 12 -12.14 37.03 -45.83
C ARG A 12 -12.10 36.89 -44.30
N ALA A 13 -13.00 36.10 -43.71
CA ALA A 13 -12.97 35.80 -42.29
C ALA A 13 -11.67 35.08 -41.88
N ARG A 14 -11.16 34.17 -42.71
CA ARG A 14 -9.85 33.53 -42.49
C ARG A 14 -8.72 34.54 -42.51
N ASP A 15 -8.66 35.38 -43.53
CA ASP A 15 -7.61 36.40 -43.69
C ASP A 15 -7.64 37.41 -42.53
N ASP A 16 -8.83 37.76 -42.03
CA ASP A 16 -9.02 38.63 -40.86
C ASP A 16 -8.50 37.95 -39.58
N VAL A 17 -8.74 36.64 -39.39
CA VAL A 17 -8.21 35.86 -38.25
C VAL A 17 -6.69 35.67 -38.34
N GLU A 18 -6.16 35.43 -39.55
CA GLU A 18 -4.72 35.24 -39.79
C GLU A 18 -3.93 36.56 -39.71
N SER A 19 -4.60 37.71 -39.82
CA SER A 19 -3.95 39.03 -39.81
C SER A 19 -3.20 39.37 -38.52
N GLY A 20 -3.55 38.72 -37.39
CA GLY A 20 -2.98 39.02 -36.08
C GLY A 20 -3.47 40.34 -35.46
N ASP A 21 -4.37 41.07 -36.12
CA ASP A 21 -4.96 42.32 -35.62
C ASP A 21 -6.18 42.02 -34.73
N LEU A 22 -6.04 42.26 -33.42
CA LEU A 22 -7.11 42.08 -32.42
C LEU A 22 -8.44 42.74 -32.82
N LYS A 23 -8.40 43.88 -33.53
CA LYS A 23 -9.62 44.58 -33.98
C LYS A 23 -10.36 43.85 -35.11
N ARG A 24 -9.67 42.98 -35.85
CA ARG A 24 -10.22 42.16 -36.93
C ARG A 24 -10.56 40.75 -36.47
N ILE A 25 -9.79 40.21 -35.53
CA ILE A 25 -10.01 38.90 -34.93
C ILE A 25 -11.27 38.92 -34.06
N ALA A 26 -11.40 39.91 -33.17
CA ALA A 26 -12.46 39.92 -32.15
C ALA A 26 -13.87 39.76 -32.74
N PRO A 27 -14.31 40.49 -33.79
CA PRO A 27 -15.65 40.32 -34.36
C PRO A 27 -15.94 38.91 -34.88
N VAL A 28 -14.93 38.17 -35.34
CA VAL A 28 -15.07 36.81 -35.89
C VAL A 28 -15.08 35.77 -34.77
N THR A 29 -14.30 35.97 -33.71
CA THR A 29 -14.13 35.01 -32.62
C THR A 29 -15.11 35.20 -31.47
N THR A 30 -15.78 36.36 -31.36
CA THR A 30 -16.78 36.63 -30.31
C THR A 30 -18.21 36.37 -30.73
N ASP A 31 -18.49 36.36 -32.04
CA ASP A 31 -19.83 36.15 -32.55
C ASP A 31 -20.15 34.66 -32.73
N VAL A 32 -20.90 34.12 -31.76
CA VAL A 32 -21.37 32.73 -31.78
C VAL A 32 -22.15 32.41 -33.06
N GLU A 33 -22.90 33.36 -33.62
CA GLU A 33 -23.67 33.13 -34.85
C GLU A 33 -22.77 32.94 -36.07
N THR A 34 -21.71 33.74 -36.19
CA THR A 34 -20.71 33.63 -37.26
C THR A 34 -19.97 32.29 -37.19
N ILE A 35 -19.53 31.87 -36.00
CA ILE A 35 -18.84 30.58 -35.81
C ILE A 35 -19.81 29.42 -36.12
N THR A 36 -21.06 29.52 -35.67
CA THR A 36 -22.10 28.52 -35.96
C THR A 36 -22.39 28.44 -37.47
N ALA A 37 -22.35 29.56 -38.19
CA ALA A 37 -22.51 29.58 -39.64
C ALA A 37 -21.33 28.89 -40.36
N LEU A 38 -20.09 29.09 -39.88
CA LEU A 38 -18.90 28.38 -40.39
C LEU A 38 -18.97 26.87 -40.15
N LEU A 39 -19.40 26.45 -38.95
CA LEU A 39 -19.61 25.03 -38.62
C LEU A 39 -20.69 24.40 -39.52
N ASN A 40 -21.78 25.12 -39.80
CA ASN A 40 -22.81 24.66 -40.71
C ASN A 40 -22.34 24.59 -42.18
N ALA A 41 -21.47 25.51 -42.61
CA ALA A 41 -20.88 25.52 -43.95
C ALA A 41 -20.00 24.30 -44.23
N CYS A 42 -19.47 23.63 -43.20
CA CYS A 42 -18.77 22.34 -43.33
C CYS A 42 -19.68 21.22 -43.85
N SER A 43 -21.01 21.40 -43.79
CA SER A 43 -21.99 20.45 -44.30
C SER A 43 -22.65 20.87 -45.63
N ASP A 44 -22.06 21.86 -46.33
CA ASP A 44 -22.61 22.37 -47.58
C ASP A 44 -22.71 21.28 -48.67
N LYS A 45 -23.85 21.27 -49.37
CA LYS A 45 -24.18 20.27 -50.39
C LYS A 45 -23.80 20.69 -51.81
N LYS A 46 -23.54 21.97 -52.03
CA LYS A 46 -23.43 22.59 -53.37
C LYS A 46 -21.97 22.83 -53.77
N SER A 47 -21.06 23.05 -52.82
CA SER A 47 -19.66 23.37 -53.11
C SER A 47 -18.67 22.70 -52.16
N ASP A 48 -17.75 21.92 -52.73
CA ASP A 48 -16.61 21.34 -52.01
C ASP A 48 -15.62 22.42 -51.54
N GLU A 49 -15.53 23.53 -52.29
CA GLU A 49 -14.67 24.67 -51.99
C GLU A 49 -15.15 25.43 -50.74
N VAL A 50 -16.47 25.53 -50.54
CA VAL A 50 -17.07 26.11 -49.32
C VAL A 50 -16.75 25.24 -48.10
N ARG A 51 -16.89 23.92 -48.21
CA ARG A 51 -16.57 23.00 -47.11
C ARG A 51 -15.09 23.06 -46.71
N ALA A 52 -14.19 23.04 -47.70
CA ALA A 52 -12.75 23.11 -47.45
C ALA A 52 -12.37 24.46 -46.81
N SER A 53 -12.87 25.57 -47.36
CA SER A 53 -12.61 26.90 -46.81
C SER A 53 -13.13 27.05 -45.39
N ALA A 54 -14.33 26.54 -45.09
CA ALA A 54 -14.89 26.58 -43.74
C ALA A 54 -14.04 25.80 -42.73
N SER A 55 -13.58 24.60 -43.10
CA SER A 55 -12.71 23.80 -42.22
C SER A 55 -11.34 24.46 -41.98
N GLU A 56 -10.76 25.11 -42.99
CA GLU A 56 -9.51 25.87 -42.84
C GLU A 56 -9.70 27.10 -41.95
N THR A 57 -10.80 27.85 -42.10
CA THR A 57 -11.11 29.01 -41.25
C THR A 57 -11.29 28.59 -39.80
N LEU A 58 -11.95 27.47 -39.51
CA LEU A 58 -12.11 26.96 -38.14
C LEU A 58 -10.76 26.59 -37.50
N LYS A 59 -9.83 26.02 -38.28
CA LYS A 59 -8.45 25.77 -37.81
C LYS A 59 -7.69 27.06 -37.54
N ALA A 60 -7.85 28.07 -38.38
CA ALA A 60 -7.27 29.38 -38.14
C ALA A 60 -7.82 30.02 -36.86
N ILE A 61 -9.13 29.91 -36.62
CA ILE A 61 -9.77 30.35 -35.37
C ILE A 61 -9.18 29.60 -34.18
N ALA A 62 -9.09 28.27 -34.22
CA ALA A 62 -8.50 27.49 -33.14
C ALA A 62 -7.05 27.89 -32.83
N ALA A 63 -6.26 28.21 -33.85
CA ALA A 63 -4.84 28.55 -33.70
C ALA A 63 -4.56 30.01 -33.28
N LYS A 64 -5.53 30.93 -33.48
CA LYS A 64 -5.32 32.38 -33.32
C LYS A 64 -6.29 33.08 -32.38
N ALA A 65 -7.38 32.41 -32.01
CA ALA A 65 -8.28 32.95 -31.00
C ALA A 65 -7.56 33.06 -29.65
N ASP A 66 -7.87 34.12 -28.92
CA ASP A 66 -7.41 34.29 -27.55
C ASP A 66 -8.02 33.20 -26.66
N GLU A 67 -7.18 32.57 -25.85
CA GLU A 67 -7.55 31.42 -25.01
C GLU A 67 -8.78 31.72 -24.13
N PHE A 68 -8.89 32.92 -23.58
CA PHE A 68 -9.99 33.27 -22.68
C PHE A 68 -11.34 33.46 -23.38
N ILE A 69 -11.33 33.71 -24.70
CA ILE A 69 -12.54 33.89 -25.52
C ILE A 69 -13.05 32.57 -26.08
N VAL A 70 -12.12 31.64 -26.30
CA VAL A 70 -12.46 30.29 -26.75
C VAL A 70 -13.54 29.69 -25.86
N GLY A 71 -13.42 29.81 -24.54
CA GLY A 71 -14.37 29.26 -23.58
C GLY A 71 -15.78 29.85 -23.67
N VAL A 72 -15.92 31.13 -24.06
CA VAL A 72 -17.20 31.85 -23.96
C VAL A 72 -17.95 31.95 -25.27
N ALA A 73 -17.25 31.97 -26.41
CA ALA A 73 -17.89 32.09 -27.72
C ALA A 73 -17.68 30.85 -28.60
N VAL A 74 -16.45 30.35 -28.66
CA VAL A 74 -16.08 29.25 -29.58
C VAL A 74 -16.59 27.90 -29.09
N VAL A 75 -16.43 27.60 -27.79
CA VAL A 75 -16.91 26.36 -27.18
C VAL A 75 -18.43 26.23 -27.28
N PRO A 76 -19.26 27.23 -26.91
CA PRO A 76 -20.71 27.14 -27.09
C PRO A 76 -21.15 26.92 -28.54
N ALA A 77 -20.47 27.55 -29.51
CA ALA A 77 -20.73 27.31 -30.92
C ALA A 77 -20.38 25.87 -31.34
N ALA A 78 -19.26 25.33 -30.86
CA ALA A 78 -18.87 23.94 -31.07
C ALA A 78 -19.90 22.97 -30.46
N LEU A 79 -20.36 23.22 -29.24
CA LEU A 79 -21.40 22.40 -28.59
C LEU A 79 -22.74 22.45 -29.35
N SER A 80 -23.11 23.61 -29.88
CA SER A 80 -24.29 23.74 -30.73
C SER A 80 -24.18 22.91 -32.01
N ALA A 81 -22.98 22.84 -32.61
CA ALA A 81 -22.72 22.02 -33.79
C ALA A 81 -22.82 20.51 -33.52
N LEU A 82 -22.53 20.07 -32.29
CA LEU A 82 -22.65 18.68 -31.86
C LEU A 82 -24.10 18.20 -31.62
N ASP A 83 -25.12 19.07 -31.73
CA ASP A 83 -26.53 18.65 -31.59
C ASP A 83 -26.86 17.50 -32.57
N PRO A 84 -27.47 16.38 -32.09
CA PRO A 84 -27.91 15.27 -32.94
C PRO A 84 -28.82 15.66 -34.12
N LYS A 85 -29.49 16.81 -34.06
CA LYS A 85 -30.33 17.36 -35.14
C LYS A 85 -29.52 17.88 -36.33
N ASN A 86 -28.25 18.20 -36.14
CA ASN A 86 -27.37 18.69 -37.19
C ASN A 86 -26.91 17.56 -38.11
N ARG A 87 -26.31 17.94 -39.23
CA ARG A 87 -25.73 16.95 -40.16
C ARG A 87 -24.45 16.38 -39.56
N PHE A 88 -24.15 15.13 -39.87
CA PHE A 88 -22.96 14.45 -39.35
C PHE A 88 -21.65 15.19 -39.69
N GLN A 89 -21.56 15.88 -40.85
CA GLN A 89 -20.37 16.69 -41.18
C GLN A 89 -20.20 17.90 -40.25
N THR A 90 -21.30 18.53 -39.84
CA THR A 90 -21.30 19.63 -38.86
C THR A 90 -20.86 19.12 -37.49
N GLN A 91 -21.34 17.93 -37.09
CA GLN A 91 -20.95 17.28 -35.85
C GLN A 91 -19.45 16.92 -35.84
N VAL A 92 -18.94 16.33 -36.92
CA VAL A 92 -17.51 16.03 -37.08
C VAL A 92 -16.68 17.31 -37.05
N ALA A 93 -17.13 18.38 -37.69
CA ALA A 93 -16.44 19.68 -37.64
C ALA A 93 -16.40 20.26 -36.21
N GLY A 94 -17.49 20.15 -35.45
CA GLY A 94 -17.54 20.57 -34.04
C GLY A 94 -16.57 19.77 -33.15
N ALA A 95 -16.52 18.45 -33.31
CA ALA A 95 -15.62 17.59 -32.54
C ALA A 95 -14.13 17.84 -32.90
N ASN A 96 -13.83 18.04 -34.18
CA ASN A 96 -12.49 18.41 -34.62
C ASN A 96 -12.08 19.79 -34.09
N LEU A 97 -12.98 20.77 -34.07
CA LEU A 97 -12.70 22.08 -33.49
C LEU A 97 -12.34 21.98 -32.00
N LEU A 98 -13.09 21.21 -31.21
CA LEU A 98 -12.74 20.96 -29.80
C LEU A 98 -11.38 20.25 -29.66
N THR A 99 -11.05 19.36 -30.59
CA THR A 99 -9.74 18.67 -30.62
C THR A 99 -8.61 19.67 -30.88
N ASP A 100 -8.76 20.52 -31.89
CA ASP A 100 -7.76 21.55 -32.21
C ASP A 100 -7.57 22.53 -31.04
N LEU A 101 -8.67 22.95 -30.40
CA LEU A 101 -8.68 23.83 -29.22
C LEU A 101 -8.02 23.21 -27.98
N SER A 102 -8.08 21.88 -27.81
CA SER A 102 -7.41 21.22 -26.69
C SER A 102 -5.88 21.39 -26.73
N THR A 103 -5.31 21.58 -27.94
CA THR A 103 -3.87 21.80 -28.11
C THR A 103 -3.51 23.28 -28.08
N SER A 104 -4.36 24.15 -28.62
CA SER A 104 -4.08 25.60 -28.71
C SER A 104 -4.54 26.43 -27.51
N SER A 105 -5.54 25.96 -26.77
CA SER A 105 -6.18 26.67 -25.65
C SER A 105 -6.63 25.69 -24.55
N PRO A 106 -5.69 24.94 -23.95
CA PRO A 106 -6.00 23.87 -23.00
C PRO A 106 -6.74 24.35 -21.75
N HIS A 107 -6.41 25.53 -21.20
CA HIS A 107 -7.06 26.04 -19.97
C HIS A 107 -8.53 26.36 -20.23
N ALA A 108 -8.83 26.91 -21.40
CA ALA A 108 -10.20 27.24 -21.80
C ALA A 108 -11.07 25.99 -21.97
N ILE A 109 -10.49 24.92 -22.53
CA ILE A 109 -11.16 23.62 -22.63
C ILE A 109 -11.37 23.03 -21.24
N ALA A 110 -10.34 23.03 -20.38
CA ALA A 110 -10.41 22.53 -19.02
C ALA A 110 -11.55 23.19 -18.22
N ALA A 111 -11.64 24.52 -18.26
CA ALA A 111 -12.68 25.30 -17.58
C ALA A 111 -14.11 24.95 -18.05
N ASN A 112 -14.26 24.49 -19.29
CA ASN A 112 -15.56 24.18 -19.91
C ASN A 112 -15.86 22.67 -19.99
N LEU A 113 -15.02 21.80 -19.42
CA LEU A 113 -15.20 20.34 -19.51
C LEU A 113 -16.55 19.86 -18.96
N THR A 114 -17.11 20.54 -17.96
CA THR A 114 -18.43 20.23 -17.38
C THR A 114 -19.55 20.30 -18.42
N ALA A 115 -19.45 21.20 -19.39
CA ALA A 115 -20.39 21.33 -20.51
C ALA A 115 -20.00 20.46 -21.70
N ILE A 116 -18.70 20.30 -21.97
CA ILE A 116 -18.20 19.57 -23.15
C ILE A 116 -18.38 18.06 -23.01
N LEU A 117 -17.92 17.47 -21.90
CA LEU A 117 -17.84 16.02 -21.74
C LEU A 117 -19.18 15.30 -21.89
N PRO A 118 -20.32 15.78 -21.32
CA PRO A 118 -21.61 15.10 -21.50
C PRO A 118 -22.03 14.98 -22.96
N VAL A 119 -21.75 16.01 -23.77
CA VAL A 119 -22.11 16.04 -25.19
C VAL A 119 -21.21 15.09 -25.97
N VAL A 120 -19.88 15.23 -25.85
CA VAL A 120 -18.91 14.39 -26.57
C VAL A 120 -19.05 12.91 -26.20
N THR A 121 -19.26 12.60 -24.91
CA THR A 121 -19.44 11.22 -24.43
C THR A 121 -20.68 10.56 -25.04
N SER A 122 -21.75 11.31 -25.30
CA SER A 122 -22.95 10.75 -25.94
C SER A 122 -22.72 10.29 -27.39
N MET A 123 -21.64 10.76 -28.03
CA MET A 123 -21.33 10.56 -29.45
C MET A 123 -20.23 9.50 -29.68
N VAL A 124 -19.50 9.06 -28.65
CA VAL A 124 -18.38 8.10 -28.79
C VAL A 124 -18.81 6.73 -29.34
N ASN A 125 -20.09 6.41 -29.24
CA ASN A 125 -20.70 5.18 -29.77
C ASN A 125 -21.86 5.49 -30.74
N ASP A 126 -21.75 6.59 -31.49
CA ASP A 126 -22.73 6.96 -32.53
C ASP A 126 -22.81 5.90 -33.64
N ALA A 127 -24.00 5.75 -34.25
CA ALA A 127 -24.23 4.81 -35.34
C ALA A 127 -23.39 5.13 -36.59
N LYS A 128 -23.01 6.40 -36.77
CA LYS A 128 -22.17 6.85 -37.87
C LYS A 128 -20.70 6.84 -37.43
N GLN A 129 -19.93 5.91 -38.01
CA GLN A 129 -18.52 5.69 -37.65
C GLN A 129 -17.67 6.97 -37.67
N GLU A 130 -17.86 7.83 -38.67
CA GLU A 130 -17.11 9.10 -38.79
C GLU A 130 -17.35 10.05 -37.61
N VAL A 131 -18.55 10.06 -37.05
CA VAL A 131 -18.90 10.86 -35.86
C VAL A 131 -18.31 10.23 -34.62
N ALA A 132 -18.43 8.89 -34.48
CA ALA A 132 -17.87 8.16 -33.36
C ALA A 132 -16.33 8.29 -33.28
N ASP A 133 -15.64 8.20 -34.42
CA ASP A 133 -14.17 8.34 -34.49
C ASP A 133 -13.74 9.77 -34.12
N ALA A 134 -14.44 10.79 -34.63
CA ALA A 134 -14.17 12.19 -34.28
C ALA A 134 -14.45 12.48 -32.79
N ALA A 135 -15.53 11.93 -32.24
CA ALA A 135 -15.87 12.07 -30.83
C ALA A 135 -14.86 11.38 -29.91
N ARG A 136 -14.35 10.20 -30.29
CA ARG A 136 -13.30 9.48 -29.52
C ARG A 136 -11.96 10.22 -29.53
N ALA A 137 -11.57 10.75 -30.70
CA ALA A 137 -10.38 11.60 -30.82
C ALA A 137 -10.52 12.86 -29.95
N SER A 138 -11.68 13.53 -30.03
CA SER A 138 -11.99 14.70 -29.23
C SER A 138 -11.97 14.39 -27.74
N LEU A 139 -12.64 13.31 -27.29
CA LEU A 139 -12.65 12.88 -25.89
C LEU A 139 -11.24 12.65 -25.34
N THR A 140 -10.37 12.01 -26.12
CA THR A 140 -8.99 11.75 -25.71
C THR A 140 -8.21 13.05 -25.55
N ALA A 141 -8.35 13.99 -26.49
CA ALA A 141 -7.61 15.24 -26.49
C ALA A 141 -8.11 16.22 -25.40
N ILE A 142 -9.43 16.39 -25.25
CA ILE A 142 -9.98 17.26 -24.20
C ILE A 142 -9.75 16.69 -22.80
N ALA A 143 -9.71 15.37 -22.63
CA ALA A 143 -9.44 14.79 -21.31
C ALA A 143 -7.99 15.06 -20.86
N GLN A 144 -7.05 15.19 -21.79
CA GLN A 144 -5.64 15.53 -21.50
C GLN A 144 -5.44 16.97 -21.04
N THR A 145 -6.45 17.85 -21.14
CA THR A 145 -6.35 19.23 -20.63
C THR A 145 -6.60 19.31 -19.12
N ILE A 146 -6.89 18.20 -18.44
CA ILE A 146 -7.07 18.17 -16.99
C ILE A 146 -5.70 18.32 -16.33
N ASP A 147 -5.44 19.51 -15.81
CA ASP A 147 -4.25 19.81 -15.00
C ASP A 147 -4.47 19.36 -13.54
N ASN A 148 -4.43 18.04 -13.32
CA ASN A 148 -4.42 17.46 -11.99
C ASN A 148 -3.51 16.24 -11.97
N LYS A 149 -2.35 16.35 -11.30
CA LYS A 149 -1.29 15.34 -11.24
C LYS A 149 -1.75 14.03 -10.61
N ASP A 150 -2.79 14.05 -9.77
CA ASP A 150 -3.32 12.83 -9.16
C ASP A 150 -4.21 12.04 -10.14
N VAL A 151 -4.85 12.74 -11.08
CA VAL A 151 -5.81 12.17 -12.04
C VAL A 151 -5.15 11.87 -13.39
N GLU A 152 -4.13 12.64 -13.77
CA GLU A 152 -3.45 12.55 -15.07
C GLU A 152 -3.02 11.12 -15.46
N PRO A 153 -2.38 10.31 -14.58
CA PRO A 153 -1.96 8.95 -14.94
C PRO A 153 -3.12 8.01 -15.31
N PHE A 154 -4.34 8.36 -14.90
CA PHE A 154 -5.53 7.53 -15.06
C PHE A 154 -6.44 8.01 -16.20
N ILE A 155 -6.16 9.18 -16.81
CA ILE A 155 -6.92 9.71 -17.96
C ILE A 155 -7.11 8.65 -19.06
N PRO A 156 -6.07 7.90 -19.50
CA PRO A 156 -6.26 6.88 -20.52
C PRO A 156 -7.26 5.80 -20.11
N ALA A 157 -7.19 5.32 -18.87
CA ALA A 157 -8.10 4.30 -18.35
C ALA A 157 -9.54 4.83 -18.20
N MET A 158 -9.70 6.10 -17.83
CA MET A 158 -11.00 6.75 -17.70
C MET A 158 -11.68 6.98 -19.07
N VAL A 159 -10.91 7.43 -20.07
CA VAL A 159 -11.38 7.57 -21.45
C VAL A 159 -11.78 6.20 -22.00
N GLU A 160 -10.96 5.17 -21.77
CA GLU A 160 -11.25 3.81 -22.20
C GLU A 160 -12.50 3.24 -21.54
N ALA A 161 -12.69 3.45 -20.23
CA ALA A 161 -13.90 3.04 -19.50
C ALA A 161 -15.16 3.81 -19.93
N THR A 162 -14.99 5.04 -20.44
CA THR A 162 -16.08 5.84 -21.00
C THR A 162 -16.51 5.32 -22.37
N ILE A 163 -15.58 4.78 -23.16
CA ILE A 163 -15.88 4.16 -24.47
C ILE A 163 -16.44 2.75 -24.28
N ASP A 164 -15.81 1.96 -23.41
CA ASP A 164 -16.12 0.56 -23.12
C ASP A 164 -16.43 0.37 -21.64
N HIS A 165 -17.73 0.28 -21.32
CA HIS A 165 -18.20 0.17 -19.95
C HIS A 165 -17.78 -1.14 -19.25
N GLU A 166 -17.32 -2.17 -19.96
CA GLU A 166 -16.80 -3.40 -19.32
C GLU A 166 -15.52 -3.13 -18.50
N LYS A 167 -14.78 -2.07 -18.84
CA LYS A 167 -13.55 -1.65 -18.16
C LYS A 167 -13.79 -0.77 -16.94
N THR A 168 -15.05 -0.45 -16.63
CA THR A 168 -15.41 0.40 -15.46
C THR A 168 -14.86 -0.18 -14.17
N ASP A 169 -14.97 -1.50 -13.95
CA ASP A 169 -14.51 -2.15 -12.72
C ASP A 169 -13.00 -2.00 -12.51
N GLU A 170 -12.22 -2.16 -13.59
CA GLU A 170 -10.76 -1.99 -13.55
C GLU A 170 -10.37 -0.53 -13.32
N CYS A 171 -11.05 0.40 -13.99
CA CYS A 171 -10.82 1.84 -13.83
C CYS A 171 -11.12 2.30 -12.40
N VAL A 172 -12.26 1.88 -11.82
CA VAL A 172 -12.63 2.22 -10.44
C VAL A 172 -11.63 1.64 -9.45
N GLN A 173 -11.13 0.42 -9.66
CA GLN A 173 -10.09 -0.16 -8.81
C GLN A 173 -8.78 0.63 -8.87
N LYS A 174 -8.35 1.06 -10.06
CA LYS A 174 -7.16 1.88 -10.25
C LYS A 174 -7.31 3.24 -9.54
N LEU A 175 -8.43 3.94 -9.76
CA LEU A 175 -8.71 5.23 -9.13
C LEU A 175 -8.81 5.15 -7.61
N ALA A 176 -9.38 4.06 -7.06
CA ALA A 176 -9.47 3.89 -5.61
C ALA A 176 -8.11 3.68 -4.93
N SER A 177 -7.09 3.25 -5.68
CA SER A 177 -5.72 3.11 -5.19
C SER A 177 -4.90 4.40 -5.24
N THR A 178 -5.46 5.46 -5.84
CA THR A 178 -4.80 6.75 -5.99
C THR A 178 -4.80 7.55 -4.69
N THR A 179 -3.73 8.32 -4.51
CA THR A 179 -3.58 9.30 -3.42
C THR A 179 -3.96 10.65 -3.98
N PHE A 180 -5.14 11.16 -3.61
CA PHE A 180 -5.57 12.48 -4.04
C PHE A 180 -5.02 13.54 -3.06
N VAL A 181 -4.19 14.44 -3.56
CA VAL A 181 -3.51 15.49 -2.81
C VAL A 181 -4.01 16.84 -3.27
N GLN A 182 -4.03 17.05 -4.58
CA GLN A 182 -4.43 18.32 -5.19
C GLN A 182 -5.91 18.59 -5.00
N THR A 183 -6.23 19.88 -4.91
CA THR A 183 -7.60 20.37 -4.89
C THR A 183 -8.38 19.84 -6.09
N ILE A 184 -9.58 19.33 -5.82
CA ILE A 184 -10.45 18.75 -6.86
C ILE A 184 -11.39 19.85 -7.36
N THR A 185 -11.05 20.39 -8.54
CA THR A 185 -11.86 21.37 -9.26
C THR A 185 -12.94 20.70 -10.12
N ALA A 186 -13.77 21.48 -10.80
CA ALA A 186 -14.84 20.97 -11.65
C ALA A 186 -14.35 20.11 -12.83
N ALA A 187 -13.14 20.36 -13.35
CA ALA A 187 -12.59 19.68 -14.53
C ALA A 187 -12.32 18.18 -14.28
N PRO A 188 -11.55 17.77 -13.26
CA PRO A 188 -11.42 16.36 -12.88
C PRO A 188 -12.76 15.67 -12.58
N LEU A 189 -13.67 16.37 -11.89
CA LEU A 189 -15.00 15.84 -11.55
C LEU A 189 -15.85 15.55 -12.80
N ALA A 190 -15.69 16.34 -13.86
CA ALA A 190 -16.42 16.15 -15.10
C ALA A 190 -16.13 14.81 -15.77
N LEU A 191 -14.89 14.31 -15.67
CA LEU A 191 -14.49 13.02 -16.22
C LEU A 191 -14.77 11.86 -15.23
N ILE A 192 -14.55 12.08 -13.93
CA ILE A 192 -14.68 11.03 -12.93
C ILE A 192 -16.14 10.74 -12.57
N SER A 193 -16.99 11.77 -12.45
CA SER A 193 -18.39 11.62 -12.00
C SER A 193 -19.21 10.63 -12.86
N PRO A 194 -19.15 10.67 -14.21
CA PRO A 194 -19.80 9.67 -15.06
C PRO A 194 -19.34 8.23 -14.78
N ILE A 195 -18.05 8.02 -14.55
CA ILE A 195 -17.47 6.71 -14.24
C ILE A 195 -17.96 6.22 -12.88
N LEU A 196 -18.05 7.09 -11.88
CA LEU A 196 -18.60 6.75 -10.56
C LEU A 196 -20.09 6.39 -10.65
N LEU A 197 -20.87 7.08 -11.49
CA LEU A 197 -22.26 6.73 -11.75
C LEU A 197 -22.39 5.34 -12.40
N LEU A 198 -21.48 4.97 -13.31
CA LEU A 198 -21.40 3.61 -13.85
C LEU A 198 -21.02 2.60 -12.75
N GLY A 199 -20.07 2.95 -11.89
CA GLY A 199 -19.64 2.12 -10.75
C GLY A 199 -20.77 1.83 -9.75
N PHE A 200 -21.63 2.80 -9.44
CA PHE A 200 -22.82 2.58 -8.60
C PHE A 200 -23.89 1.70 -9.28
N ARG A 201 -23.89 1.66 -10.62
CA ARG A 201 -24.76 0.78 -11.42
C ARG A 201 -24.16 -0.62 -11.63
N ALA A 202 -22.90 -0.83 -11.30
CA ALA A 202 -22.23 -2.12 -11.44
C ALA A 202 -22.95 -3.22 -10.64
N ARG A 203 -22.78 -4.49 -11.05
CA ARG A 203 -23.41 -5.63 -10.38
C ARG A 203 -22.69 -6.01 -9.09
N THR A 204 -21.39 -5.76 -9.02
CA THR A 204 -20.51 -6.14 -7.92
C THR A 204 -20.64 -5.16 -6.75
N THR A 205 -20.84 -5.68 -5.54
CA THR A 205 -20.83 -4.86 -4.32
C THR A 205 -19.48 -4.18 -4.10
N ALA A 206 -18.38 -4.84 -4.47
CA ALA A 206 -17.03 -4.30 -4.38
C ALA A 206 -16.86 -3.01 -5.20
N THR A 207 -17.33 -2.96 -6.45
CA THR A 207 -17.23 -1.74 -7.27
C THR A 207 -18.04 -0.61 -6.68
N LYS A 208 -19.29 -0.85 -6.24
CA LYS A 208 -20.12 0.18 -5.58
C LYS A 208 -19.45 0.76 -4.35
N ARG A 209 -18.84 -0.09 -3.53
CA ARG A 209 -18.07 0.32 -2.35
C ARG A 209 -16.89 1.19 -2.74
N LEU A 210 -16.08 0.76 -3.71
CA LEU A 210 -14.93 1.54 -4.18
C LEU A 210 -15.35 2.88 -4.81
N SER A 211 -16.46 2.92 -5.53
CA SER A 211 -17.04 4.19 -6.01
C SER A 211 -17.40 5.12 -4.86
N ALA A 212 -18.04 4.62 -3.80
CA ALA A 212 -18.33 5.42 -2.60
C ALA A 212 -17.06 5.91 -1.89
N VAL A 213 -16.02 5.07 -1.82
CA VAL A 213 -14.71 5.47 -1.31
C VAL A 213 -14.17 6.67 -2.10
N ILE A 214 -14.11 6.57 -3.43
CA ILE A 214 -13.60 7.66 -4.29
C ILE A 214 -14.42 8.93 -4.08
N VAL A 215 -15.76 8.84 -4.07
CA VAL A 215 -16.65 9.98 -3.79
C VAL A 215 -16.29 10.63 -2.45
N ASN A 216 -16.17 9.86 -1.38
CA ASN A 216 -15.88 10.35 -0.04
C ASN A 216 -14.51 11.05 0.05
N ASN A 217 -13.51 10.59 -0.70
CA ASN A 217 -12.18 11.19 -0.69
C ASN A 217 -12.16 12.49 -1.47
N MET A 218 -12.64 12.45 -2.71
CA MET A 218 -12.61 13.62 -3.60
C MET A 218 -13.47 14.75 -3.07
N SER A 219 -14.64 14.44 -2.51
CA SER A 219 -15.53 15.46 -1.91
C SER A 219 -14.93 16.17 -0.70
N LYS A 220 -13.90 15.62 -0.05
CA LYS A 220 -13.16 16.32 1.01
C LYS A 220 -12.10 17.28 0.47
N LEU A 221 -11.73 17.14 -0.80
CA LEU A 221 -10.75 17.96 -1.51
C LEU A 221 -11.39 19.04 -2.38
N VAL A 222 -12.73 19.14 -2.34
CA VAL A 222 -13.47 20.23 -2.99
C VAL A 222 -13.43 21.43 -2.06
N GLU A 223 -12.59 22.41 -2.39
CA GLU A 223 -12.48 23.66 -1.63
C GLU A 223 -13.69 24.57 -1.86
N ASP A 224 -14.06 24.79 -3.13
CA ASP A 224 -15.24 25.55 -3.51
C ASP A 224 -16.41 24.60 -3.82
N PRO A 225 -17.48 24.59 -3.01
CA PRO A 225 -18.69 23.82 -3.28
C PRO A 225 -19.29 23.99 -4.70
N GLU A 226 -19.06 25.12 -5.39
CA GLU A 226 -19.53 25.34 -6.77
C GLU A 226 -18.92 24.37 -7.77
N ASP A 227 -17.72 23.85 -7.52
CA ASP A 227 -17.09 22.85 -8.39
C ASP A 227 -17.84 21.52 -8.40
N ALA A 228 -18.46 21.14 -7.28
CA ALA A 228 -19.26 19.93 -7.17
C ALA A 228 -20.71 20.12 -7.63
N ALA A 229 -21.21 21.36 -7.66
CA ALA A 229 -22.61 21.68 -7.91
C ALA A 229 -23.21 21.03 -9.18
N PRO A 230 -22.53 20.98 -10.34
CA PRO A 230 -23.07 20.35 -11.55
C PRO A 230 -23.35 18.85 -11.41
N PHE A 231 -22.67 18.18 -10.49
CA PHE A 231 -22.65 16.72 -10.37
C PHE A 231 -23.56 16.20 -9.26
N LEU A 232 -23.81 17.02 -8.23
CA LEU A 232 -24.65 16.65 -7.08
C LEU A 232 -26.03 16.08 -7.46
N PRO A 233 -26.80 16.66 -8.41
CA PRO A 233 -28.14 16.18 -8.74
C PRO A 233 -28.19 14.72 -9.22
N ASN A 234 -27.11 14.22 -9.81
CA ASN A 234 -27.02 12.84 -10.30
C ASN A 234 -26.28 11.93 -9.31
N LEU A 235 -25.20 12.41 -8.72
CA LEU A 235 -24.31 11.61 -7.88
C LEU A 235 -24.90 11.35 -6.49
N LEU A 236 -25.50 12.36 -5.85
CA LEU A 236 -26.06 12.23 -4.50
C LEU A 236 -27.19 11.19 -4.45
N PRO A 237 -28.19 11.20 -5.36
CA PRO A 237 -29.21 10.15 -5.36
C PRO A 237 -28.66 8.74 -5.64
N ALA A 238 -27.61 8.63 -6.47
CA ALA A 238 -26.99 7.34 -6.76
C ALA A 238 -26.30 6.75 -5.52
N VAL A 239 -25.57 7.58 -4.77
CA VAL A 239 -24.89 7.19 -3.53
C VAL A 239 -25.92 6.88 -2.43
N ALA A 240 -26.94 7.71 -2.27
CA ALA A 240 -28.02 7.50 -1.29
C ALA A 240 -28.76 6.18 -1.54
N LYS A 241 -29.04 5.86 -2.82
CA LYS A 241 -29.63 4.57 -3.19
C LYS A 241 -28.70 3.40 -2.84
N ALA A 242 -27.38 3.55 -3.06
CA ALA A 242 -26.41 2.53 -2.71
C ALA A 242 -26.31 2.34 -1.18
N SER A 243 -26.40 3.41 -0.39
CA SER A 243 -26.40 3.34 1.08
C SER A 243 -27.66 2.71 1.69
N GLU A 244 -28.68 2.42 0.90
CA GLU A 244 -29.87 1.69 1.36
C GLU A 244 -29.94 0.27 0.81
N GLN A 245 -29.57 0.08 -0.47
CA GLN A 245 -29.84 -1.15 -1.22
C GLN A 245 -28.68 -2.15 -1.24
N VAL A 246 -27.46 -1.73 -0.91
CA VAL A 246 -26.32 -2.67 -0.87
C VAL A 246 -26.54 -3.68 0.24
N SER A 247 -26.42 -4.97 -0.10
CA SER A 247 -26.70 -6.08 0.83
C SER A 247 -25.67 -6.18 1.96
N ASP A 248 -24.40 -5.89 1.65
CA ASP A 248 -23.31 -5.93 2.60
C ASP A 248 -23.37 -4.71 3.55
N PRO A 249 -23.45 -4.91 4.88
CA PRO A 249 -23.56 -3.82 5.85
C PRO A 249 -22.36 -2.87 5.84
N GLU A 250 -21.15 -3.36 5.60
CA GLU A 250 -19.95 -2.53 5.55
C GLU A 250 -19.97 -1.62 4.32
N ALA A 251 -20.18 -2.17 3.13
CA ALA A 251 -20.27 -1.38 1.92
C ALA A 251 -21.41 -0.35 1.98
N ARG A 252 -22.50 -0.69 2.68
CA ARG A 252 -23.61 0.22 2.97
C ARG A 252 -23.17 1.41 3.85
N ALA A 253 -22.41 1.15 4.91
CA ALA A 253 -21.89 2.19 5.79
C ALA A 253 -20.93 3.13 5.05
N VAL A 254 -20.06 2.60 4.19
CA VAL A 254 -19.16 3.40 3.34
C VAL A 254 -19.95 4.31 2.40
N CYS A 255 -21.00 3.78 1.76
CA CYS A 255 -21.91 4.59 0.93
C CYS A 255 -22.63 5.67 1.76
N GLY A 256 -23.02 5.36 3.00
CA GLY A 256 -23.63 6.31 3.93
C GLY A 256 -22.71 7.49 4.23
N ASN A 257 -21.46 7.23 4.60
CA ASN A 257 -20.45 8.26 4.86
C ASN A 257 -20.23 9.17 3.62
N ALA A 258 -20.15 8.57 2.43
CA ALA A 258 -20.02 9.33 1.18
C ALA A 258 -21.27 10.20 0.91
N CYS A 259 -22.46 9.70 1.22
CA CYS A 259 -23.71 10.43 1.10
C CYS A 259 -23.75 11.64 2.04
N GLU A 260 -23.38 11.47 3.31
CA GLU A 260 -23.30 12.55 4.30
C GLU A 260 -22.34 13.66 3.86
N GLN A 261 -21.19 13.29 3.31
CA GLN A 261 -20.22 14.25 2.81
C GLN A 261 -20.76 15.07 1.62
N LEU A 262 -21.43 14.43 0.66
CA LEU A 262 -22.09 15.15 -0.45
C LEU A 262 -23.24 16.04 0.03
N GLN A 263 -24.01 15.61 1.04
CA GLN A 263 -25.05 16.44 1.66
C GLN A 263 -24.46 17.66 2.36
N SER A 264 -23.29 17.52 2.99
CA SER A 264 -22.57 18.65 3.60
C SER A 264 -22.20 19.71 2.56
N ILE A 265 -21.70 19.29 1.39
CA ILE A 265 -21.40 20.20 0.27
C ILE A 265 -22.69 20.88 -0.23
N GLU A 266 -23.75 20.11 -0.44
CA GLU A 266 -25.05 20.65 -0.87
C GLU A 266 -25.62 21.66 0.13
N ALA A 267 -25.43 21.42 1.44
CA ALA A 267 -25.85 22.33 2.49
C ALA A 267 -25.04 23.65 2.47
N LYS A 268 -23.72 23.58 2.25
CA LYS A 268 -22.86 24.77 2.09
C LYS A 268 -23.28 25.62 0.88
N LEU A 269 -23.60 25.00 -0.24
CA LEU A 269 -24.12 25.70 -1.43
C LEU A 269 -25.44 26.43 -1.18
N LYS A 270 -26.26 25.93 -0.25
CA LYS A 270 -27.54 26.54 0.13
C LYS A 270 -27.40 27.61 1.22
N ASP A 271 -26.22 27.79 1.81
CA ASP A 271 -25.97 28.82 2.81
C ASP A 271 -25.93 30.20 2.13
N ALA A 272 -26.80 31.11 2.58
CA ALA A 272 -26.89 32.47 2.06
C ALA A 272 -25.62 33.31 2.32
N ASN A 273 -24.76 32.90 3.26
CA ASN A 273 -23.50 33.59 3.55
C ASN A 273 -22.32 33.06 2.75
N PHE A 274 -22.49 31.97 2.01
CA PHE A 274 -21.43 31.41 1.19
C PHE A 274 -21.10 32.36 0.03
N LYS A 275 -19.82 32.69 -0.12
CA LYS A 275 -19.29 33.42 -1.29
C LYS A 275 -18.33 32.48 -2.01
N SER A 276 -18.61 32.23 -3.28
CA SER A 276 -17.70 31.47 -4.13
C SER A 276 -16.41 32.24 -4.38
N GLN A 277 -15.33 31.51 -4.60
CA GLN A 277 -14.05 32.04 -5.07
C GLN A 277 -14.05 32.25 -6.59
N LYS A 278 -15.11 31.85 -7.30
CA LYS A 278 -15.27 32.07 -8.74
C LYS A 278 -15.70 33.50 -9.07
N GLY A 279 -15.22 33.98 -10.20
CA GLY A 279 -15.48 35.31 -10.71
C GLY A 279 -16.94 35.49 -11.09
N VAL A 280 -17.60 36.46 -10.48
CA VAL A 280 -18.97 36.82 -10.86
C VAL A 280 -18.89 37.81 -12.02
N PHE A 281 -19.25 37.39 -13.22
CA PHE A 281 -19.16 38.21 -14.43
C PHE A 281 -19.75 39.62 -14.27
N ALA A 282 -20.91 39.76 -13.59
CA ALA A 282 -21.54 41.06 -13.38
C ALA A 282 -20.70 42.02 -12.50
N ASP A 283 -20.06 41.47 -11.46
CA ASP A 283 -19.20 42.23 -10.55
C ASP A 283 -17.90 42.61 -11.28
N ILE A 284 -17.32 41.66 -12.01
CA ILE A 284 -16.11 41.84 -12.81
C ILE A 284 -16.35 42.81 -13.96
N GLN A 285 -17.51 42.76 -14.63
CA GLN A 285 -17.91 43.73 -15.64
C GLN A 285 -17.95 45.14 -15.06
N THR A 286 -18.55 45.30 -13.87
CA THR A 286 -18.61 46.60 -13.20
C THR A 286 -17.22 47.13 -12.85
N LEU A 287 -16.31 46.25 -12.39
CA LEU A 287 -14.92 46.62 -12.07
C LEU A 287 -14.08 46.91 -13.33
N THR A 288 -14.27 46.13 -14.37
CA THR A 288 -13.65 46.32 -15.69
C THR A 288 -14.09 47.66 -16.27
N ASP A 289 -15.38 47.97 -16.19
CA ASP A 289 -15.91 49.25 -16.66
C ASP A 289 -15.38 50.43 -15.83
N LYS A 290 -15.21 50.23 -14.52
CA LYS A 290 -14.65 51.26 -13.61
C LYS A 290 -13.18 51.58 -13.94
N HIS A 291 -12.33 50.59 -14.17
CA HIS A 291 -10.89 50.79 -14.30
C HIS A 291 -10.41 50.94 -15.75
N ILE A 292 -11.02 50.21 -16.70
CA ILE A 292 -10.51 50.05 -18.05
C ILE A 292 -11.43 50.58 -19.17
N ALA A 293 -12.70 50.91 -18.91
CA ALA A 293 -13.65 51.36 -19.96
C ALA A 293 -13.13 52.56 -20.79
N LYS A 294 -12.34 53.45 -20.18
CA LYS A 294 -11.77 54.64 -20.83
C LYS A 294 -10.85 54.32 -22.01
N TYR A 295 -10.38 53.07 -22.12
CA TYR A 295 -9.51 52.61 -23.21
C TYR A 295 -10.31 51.98 -24.38
N PHE A 296 -11.63 51.82 -24.27
CA PHE A 296 -12.47 51.20 -25.29
C PHE A 296 -13.36 52.21 -26.00
N SER A 297 -13.42 52.12 -27.33
CA SER A 297 -14.32 52.95 -28.18
C SER A 297 -15.67 52.29 -28.45
N ASP A 298 -15.83 50.99 -28.14
CA ASP A 298 -17.01 50.17 -28.36
C ASP A 298 -17.33 49.37 -27.10
N ALA A 299 -18.61 49.29 -26.73
CA ALA A 299 -19.08 48.54 -25.58
C ALA A 299 -18.83 47.03 -25.73
N SER A 300 -18.79 46.52 -26.97
CA SER A 300 -18.47 45.11 -27.27
C SER A 300 -17.07 44.71 -26.78
N LEU A 301 -16.11 45.65 -26.83
CA LEU A 301 -14.77 45.43 -26.30
C LEU A 301 -14.76 45.43 -24.78
N SER A 302 -15.49 46.31 -24.09
CA SER A 302 -15.52 46.27 -22.62
C SER A 302 -16.06 44.93 -22.08
N THR A 303 -17.10 44.40 -22.74
CA THR A 303 -17.66 43.08 -22.42
C THR A 303 -16.68 41.94 -22.73
N TYR A 304 -15.94 42.02 -23.84
CA TYR A 304 -14.86 41.07 -24.17
C TYR A 304 -13.83 40.97 -23.05
N PHE A 305 -13.46 42.11 -22.47
CA PHE A 305 -12.48 42.17 -21.39
C PHE A 305 -12.98 41.64 -20.07
N ALA A 306 -14.19 42.02 -19.67
CA ALA A 306 -14.77 41.50 -18.46
C ALA A 306 -14.86 39.97 -18.53
N THR A 307 -15.14 39.44 -19.73
CA THR A 307 -15.19 38.00 -20.00
C THR A 307 -13.81 37.37 -19.80
N MET A 308 -12.77 37.97 -20.39
CA MET A 308 -11.39 37.52 -20.25
C MET A 308 -10.91 37.56 -18.79
N VAL A 309 -11.15 38.67 -18.09
CA VAL A 309 -10.80 38.83 -16.68
C VAL A 309 -11.57 37.86 -15.78
N THR A 310 -12.84 37.56 -16.08
CA THR A 310 -13.60 36.54 -15.35
C THR A 310 -12.94 35.18 -15.46
N ALA A 311 -12.57 34.78 -16.68
CA ALA A 311 -11.86 33.52 -16.91
C ALA A 311 -10.48 33.48 -16.22
N MET A 312 -9.76 34.61 -16.17
CA MET A 312 -8.48 34.71 -15.45
C MET A 312 -8.64 34.57 -13.93
N VAL A 313 -9.70 35.13 -13.36
CA VAL A 313 -10.04 35.01 -11.94
C VAL A 313 -10.38 33.55 -11.60
N ASP A 314 -11.21 32.91 -12.43
CA ASP A 314 -11.55 31.49 -12.26
C ASP A 314 -10.32 30.57 -12.38
N ALA A 315 -9.36 30.94 -13.23
CA ALA A 315 -8.09 30.24 -13.40
C ALA A 315 -7.03 30.61 -12.35
N LYS A 316 -7.35 31.48 -11.37
CA LYS A 316 -6.44 31.94 -10.30
C LYS A 316 -5.06 32.38 -10.81
N ILE A 317 -5.04 33.09 -11.93
CA ILE A 317 -3.80 33.52 -12.60
C ILE A 317 -3.00 34.50 -11.74
N SER A 318 -1.68 34.37 -11.73
CA SER A 318 -0.79 35.23 -10.94
C SER A 318 -0.77 36.68 -11.44
N ASP A 319 -0.41 37.63 -10.57
CA ASP A 319 -0.33 39.07 -10.91
C ASP A 319 0.52 39.35 -12.18
N PHE A 320 1.64 38.64 -12.31
CA PHE A 320 2.54 38.80 -13.47
C PHE A 320 1.90 38.33 -14.78
N GLU A 321 1.23 37.17 -14.77
CA GLU A 321 0.55 36.60 -15.93
C GLU A 321 -0.72 37.38 -16.28
N PHE A 322 -1.44 37.89 -15.27
CA PHE A 322 -2.60 38.75 -15.43
C PHE A 322 -2.22 40.05 -16.16
N GLU A 323 -1.12 40.69 -15.77
CA GLU A 323 -0.58 41.82 -16.49
C GLU A 323 -0.17 41.46 -17.91
N ASP A 324 0.59 40.37 -18.11
CA ASP A 324 1.15 39.99 -19.40
C ASP A 324 0.06 39.69 -20.43
N ALA A 325 -1.00 38.98 -20.04
CA ALA A 325 -2.15 38.70 -20.89
C ALA A 325 -2.88 39.97 -21.35
N LEU A 326 -2.87 41.01 -20.52
CA LEU A 326 -3.50 42.30 -20.81
C LEU A 326 -2.53 43.34 -21.44
N ARG A 327 -1.24 43.01 -21.63
CA ARG A 327 -0.22 43.95 -22.16
C ARG A 327 -0.48 44.43 -23.59
N SER A 328 -1.20 43.63 -24.38
CA SER A 328 -1.57 43.97 -25.76
C SER A 328 -2.38 45.27 -25.88
N PHE A 329 -2.90 45.79 -24.76
CA PHE A 329 -3.64 47.05 -24.66
C PHE A 329 -2.80 48.30 -24.45
N GLY A 330 -1.48 48.16 -24.37
CA GLY A 330 -0.53 49.27 -24.36
C GLY A 330 -0.06 49.66 -22.96
N LYS A 331 1.11 50.30 -22.92
CA LYS A 331 1.83 50.66 -21.68
C LYS A 331 1.04 51.59 -20.76
N ASP A 332 0.08 52.33 -21.30
CA ASP A 332 -0.69 53.34 -20.57
C ASP A 332 -1.82 52.74 -19.71
N ALA A 333 -2.17 51.46 -19.88
CA ALA A 333 -3.22 50.77 -19.12
C ALA A 333 -2.69 49.93 -17.93
N VAL A 334 -1.37 49.66 -17.87
CA VAL A 334 -0.75 48.76 -16.88
C VAL A 334 -1.08 49.14 -15.44
N LYS A 335 -1.09 50.43 -15.13
CA LYS A 335 -1.41 50.93 -13.78
C LYS A 335 -2.86 50.63 -13.37
N ASP A 336 -3.80 50.78 -14.30
CA ASP A 336 -5.22 50.52 -14.04
C ASP A 336 -5.53 49.01 -14.06
N ILE A 337 -4.78 48.22 -14.85
CA ILE A 337 -4.82 46.75 -14.83
C ILE A 337 -4.37 46.21 -13.47
N ARG A 338 -3.27 46.72 -12.90
CA ARG A 338 -2.82 46.39 -11.54
C ARG A 338 -3.85 46.77 -10.48
N ALA A 339 -4.48 47.93 -10.62
CA ALA A 339 -5.51 48.39 -9.69
C ALA A 339 -6.76 47.50 -9.75
N LEU A 340 -7.13 47.03 -10.94
CA LEU A 340 -8.19 46.04 -11.13
C LEU A 340 -7.84 44.71 -10.45
N TYR A 341 -6.64 44.18 -10.68
CA TYR A 341 -6.18 42.93 -10.05
C TYR A 341 -6.21 43.02 -8.51
N GLY A 342 -5.67 44.11 -7.93
CA GLY A 342 -5.66 44.27 -6.47
C GLY A 342 -7.05 44.46 -5.83
N GLU A 343 -8.06 44.92 -6.57
CA GLU A 343 -9.45 44.90 -6.10
C GLU A 343 -10.08 43.49 -6.23
N LEU A 344 -9.79 42.77 -7.32
CA LEU A 344 -10.23 41.39 -7.52
C LEU A 344 -9.63 40.44 -6.47
N GLU A 345 -8.35 40.61 -6.14
CA GLU A 345 -7.65 39.80 -5.14
C GLU A 345 -8.28 39.90 -3.75
N LYS A 346 -8.67 41.11 -3.35
CA LYS A 346 -9.39 41.32 -2.09
C LYS A 346 -10.79 40.73 -2.08
N MET A 347 -11.43 40.67 -3.26
CA MET A 347 -12.79 40.14 -3.38
C MET A 347 -12.84 38.62 -3.46
N TYR A 348 -11.87 37.99 -4.14
CA TYR A 348 -11.93 36.57 -4.49
C TYR A 348 -10.80 35.72 -3.89
N PHE A 349 -9.63 36.28 -3.53
CA PHE A 349 -8.47 35.51 -3.08
C PHE A 349 -8.16 35.60 -1.58
N GLY A 350 -8.70 36.59 -0.85
CA GLY A 350 -8.72 36.63 0.61
C GLY A 350 -7.37 36.51 1.32
N ALA A 351 -6.70 37.62 1.63
CA ALA A 351 -5.44 37.61 2.38
C ALA A 351 -5.63 37.27 3.87
N GLU A 352 -5.08 36.14 4.33
CA GLU A 352 -4.73 35.92 5.74
C GLU A 352 -3.24 36.24 5.93
N GLU A 353 -2.95 37.38 6.56
CA GLU A 353 -1.62 37.71 7.07
C GLU A 353 -1.34 36.86 8.33
N GLU A 354 -0.25 36.10 8.35
CA GLU A 354 0.31 35.54 9.58
C GLU A 354 1.79 35.92 9.73
N GLU A 355 2.14 36.20 10.98
CA GLU A 355 3.40 36.78 11.46
C GLU A 355 4.64 35.99 11.02
N ASP A 356 5.57 36.70 10.38
CA ASP A 356 6.90 36.19 10.05
C ASP A 356 7.71 35.89 11.31
N ASP A 357 8.10 34.62 11.47
CA ASP A 357 9.07 34.19 12.49
C ASP A 357 10.50 34.58 12.06
N ASP A 358 11.04 35.54 12.81
CA ASP A 358 12.30 36.30 12.68
C ASP A 358 13.59 35.45 12.84
N ASP A 359 13.74 34.40 12.02
CA ASP A 359 15.04 33.78 11.76
C ASP A 359 15.44 34.04 10.30
N ASN A 360 16.57 34.73 10.09
CA ASN A 360 17.22 35.08 8.81
C ASN A 360 17.61 33.88 7.89
N ALA A 361 16.99 32.71 8.03
CA ALA A 361 17.26 31.55 7.18
C ALA A 361 16.30 31.52 5.98
N ASP A 362 16.85 31.29 4.79
CA ASP A 362 16.09 31.23 3.53
C ASP A 362 14.95 30.20 3.61
N VAL A 363 13.74 30.64 3.29
CA VAL A 363 12.57 29.77 3.15
C VAL A 363 12.68 29.02 1.83
N LEU A 364 12.73 27.69 1.90
CA LEU A 364 12.80 26.83 0.72
C LEU A 364 11.42 26.48 0.18
N ALA A 365 10.43 26.32 1.06
CA ALA A 365 9.05 26.02 0.68
C ALA A 365 8.11 26.62 1.72
N ASP A 366 7.02 27.23 1.27
CA ASP A 366 5.92 27.72 2.10
C ASP A 366 4.62 27.41 1.35
N CYS A 367 3.99 26.28 1.69
CA CYS A 367 2.88 25.74 0.92
C CYS A 367 1.71 25.34 1.84
N GLN A 368 0.49 25.55 1.35
CA GLN A 368 -0.74 25.16 2.02
C GLN A 368 -1.47 24.15 1.14
N PHE A 369 -1.76 22.97 1.70
CA PHE A 369 -2.28 21.85 0.91
C PHE A 369 -3.09 20.88 1.75
N THR A 370 -3.80 19.99 1.07
CA THR A 370 -4.50 18.84 1.64
C THR A 370 -3.83 17.55 1.12
N LEU A 371 -3.86 16.46 1.88
CA LEU A 371 -3.25 15.19 1.48
C LEU A 371 -4.21 14.05 1.82
N ALA A 372 -4.62 13.26 0.84
CA ALA A 372 -5.41 12.05 1.04
C ALA A 372 -4.78 10.85 0.33
N TYR A 373 -4.77 9.69 0.98
CA TYR A 373 -4.26 8.43 0.43
C TYR A 373 -5.36 7.37 0.37
N GLY A 374 -5.66 6.86 -0.83
CA GLY A 374 -6.76 5.93 -1.03
C GLY A 374 -8.04 6.51 -0.42
N SER A 375 -8.70 5.74 0.45
CA SER A 375 -9.93 6.08 1.21
C SER A 375 -9.79 7.07 2.37
N LYS A 376 -8.58 7.56 2.66
CA LYS A 376 -8.29 8.26 3.91
C LYS A 376 -7.64 9.62 3.68
N VAL A 377 -8.29 10.68 4.16
CA VAL A 377 -7.65 12.00 4.30
C VAL A 377 -6.62 11.93 5.43
N LEU A 378 -5.38 12.28 5.10
CA LEU A 378 -4.23 12.24 6.00
C LEU A 378 -3.95 13.63 6.59
N LEU A 379 -4.01 14.66 5.74
CA LEU A 379 -3.85 16.07 6.11
C LEU A 379 -4.94 16.89 5.44
N HIS A 380 -5.47 17.91 6.11
CA HIS A 380 -6.53 18.77 5.61
C HIS A 380 -6.18 20.24 5.83
N ASN A 381 -6.02 20.96 4.73
CA ASN A 381 -5.71 22.38 4.67
C ASN A 381 -4.61 22.77 5.68
N THR A 382 -3.44 22.17 5.49
CA THR A 382 -2.29 22.33 6.39
C THR A 382 -1.20 23.16 5.74
N LYS A 383 -0.50 23.98 6.53
CA LYS A 383 0.68 24.73 6.10
C LYS A 383 1.95 23.93 6.38
N LEU A 384 2.89 23.94 5.43
CA LEU A 384 4.24 23.39 5.58
C LEU A 384 5.24 24.46 5.14
N LYS A 385 6.15 24.79 6.05
CA LYS A 385 7.22 25.76 5.86
C LYS A 385 8.57 25.11 6.14
N LEU A 386 9.45 25.05 5.15
CA LEU A 386 10.78 24.46 5.27
C LEU A 386 11.84 25.53 5.08
N LYS A 387 12.83 25.59 5.97
CA LYS A 387 13.96 26.54 5.91
C LYS A 387 15.25 25.82 5.54
N ARG A 388 16.18 26.51 4.88
CA ARG A 388 17.47 25.98 4.42
C ARG A 388 18.36 25.54 5.61
N GLY A 389 18.98 24.37 5.50
CA GLY A 389 19.93 23.83 6.49
C GLY A 389 19.29 23.27 7.77
N HIS A 390 17.96 23.31 7.90
CA HIS A 390 17.24 22.78 9.07
C HIS A 390 17.04 21.26 8.98
N LYS A 391 16.95 20.59 10.13
CA LYS A 391 16.75 19.15 10.26
C LYS A 391 15.43 18.90 10.99
N TYR A 392 14.41 18.53 10.23
CA TYR A 392 13.05 18.30 10.68
C TYR A 392 12.83 16.81 10.98
N ALA A 393 12.28 16.49 12.15
CA ALA A 393 11.69 15.18 12.40
C ALA A 393 10.18 15.23 12.16
N LEU A 394 9.67 14.34 11.31
CA LEU A 394 8.24 14.20 11.06
C LEU A 394 7.65 13.13 12.01
N LEU A 395 6.88 13.59 12.99
CA LEU A 395 6.22 12.78 14.01
C LEU A 395 4.72 12.63 13.72
N GLY A 396 4.16 11.49 14.11
CA GLY A 396 2.74 11.20 13.98
C GLY A 396 2.45 9.73 14.23
N GLY A 397 1.18 9.39 14.48
CA GLY A 397 0.73 8.00 14.66
C GLY A 397 0.86 7.16 13.38
N ASN A 398 0.44 5.90 13.45
CA ASN A 398 0.34 5.05 12.26
C ASN A 398 -0.75 5.53 11.33
N ASP A 399 -0.52 5.36 10.03
CA ASP A 399 -1.45 5.78 8.99
C ASP A 399 -1.82 7.27 9.09
N SER A 400 -0.94 8.08 9.70
CA SER A 400 -1.04 9.54 9.75
C SER A 400 -0.54 10.18 8.46
N GLY A 401 0.08 9.40 7.57
CA GLY A 401 0.53 9.86 6.26
C GLY A 401 1.99 10.30 6.16
N LYS A 402 2.88 9.92 7.08
CA LYS A 402 4.29 10.36 7.10
C LYS A 402 5.04 10.05 5.79
N THR A 403 5.09 8.77 5.41
CA THR A 403 5.70 8.32 4.15
C THR A 403 4.96 8.87 2.94
N SER A 404 3.63 8.91 2.98
CA SER A 404 2.80 9.46 1.90
C SER A 404 3.11 10.94 1.65
N LEU A 405 3.31 11.73 2.70
CA LEU A 405 3.72 13.13 2.59
C LEU A 405 5.11 13.25 1.97
N MET A 406 6.09 12.45 2.41
CA MET A 406 7.43 12.48 1.81
C MET A 406 7.42 12.11 0.33
N ARG A 407 6.62 11.10 -0.05
CA ARG A 407 6.45 10.71 -1.46
C ARG A 407 5.75 11.80 -2.27
N ALA A 408 4.71 12.43 -1.72
CA ALA A 408 4.03 13.54 -2.38
C ALA A 408 4.97 14.74 -2.63
N ILE A 409 5.86 15.05 -1.68
CA ILE A 409 6.90 16.09 -1.85
C ILE A 409 7.90 15.68 -2.94
N ALA A 410 8.38 14.43 -2.92
CA ALA A 410 9.36 13.94 -3.88
C ALA A 410 8.84 13.85 -5.32
N ASN A 411 7.53 13.61 -5.47
CA ASN A 411 6.84 13.50 -6.77
C ASN A 411 6.21 14.82 -7.24
N GLU A 412 6.48 15.93 -6.55
CA GLU A 412 5.91 17.26 -6.88
C GLU A 412 4.37 17.28 -6.92
N GLN A 413 3.71 16.50 -6.05
CA GLN A 413 2.24 16.42 -5.93
C GLN A 413 1.69 17.39 -4.89
N VAL A 414 2.55 17.93 -4.02
CA VAL A 414 2.16 18.92 -3.02
C VAL A 414 1.93 20.26 -3.71
N GLU A 415 0.70 20.77 -3.60
CA GLU A 415 0.29 22.06 -4.15
C GLU A 415 1.12 23.21 -3.53
N GLY A 416 1.60 24.12 -4.37
CA GLY A 416 2.45 25.24 -3.96
C GLY A 416 3.90 24.87 -3.58
N PHE A 417 4.30 23.60 -3.67
CA PHE A 417 5.69 23.19 -3.44
C PHE A 417 6.56 23.50 -4.67
N PRO A 418 7.76 24.09 -4.53
CA PRO A 418 8.60 24.44 -5.68
C PRO A 418 8.99 23.23 -6.53
N PRO A 419 9.01 23.36 -7.87
CA PRO A 419 9.37 22.27 -8.78
C PRO A 419 10.85 21.89 -8.66
N ALA A 420 11.22 20.67 -9.07
CA ALA A 420 12.59 20.16 -8.98
C ALA A 420 13.63 20.97 -9.78
N SER A 421 13.17 21.80 -10.73
CA SER A 421 14.02 22.74 -11.46
C SER A 421 14.57 23.87 -10.57
N GLU A 422 13.83 24.25 -9.54
CA GLU A 422 14.22 25.28 -8.57
C GLU A 422 14.77 24.66 -7.28
N LEU A 423 14.10 23.61 -6.78
CA LEU A 423 14.39 23.00 -5.49
C LEU A 423 14.51 21.48 -5.62
N ARG A 424 15.75 20.96 -5.60
CA ARG A 424 15.98 19.52 -5.79
C ARG A 424 15.66 18.75 -4.52
N THR A 425 14.53 18.06 -4.52
CA THR A 425 14.13 17.11 -3.48
C THR A 425 14.58 15.70 -3.84
N VAL A 426 15.18 14.99 -2.88
CA VAL A 426 15.58 13.59 -3.08
C VAL A 426 15.05 12.74 -1.95
N PHE A 427 14.21 11.75 -2.31
CA PHE A 427 13.75 10.72 -1.41
C PHE A 427 14.72 9.54 -1.39
N VAL A 428 15.27 9.26 -0.21
CA VAL A 428 16.26 8.20 0.01
C VAL A 428 15.53 6.93 0.40
N GLU A 429 15.20 6.11 -0.60
CA GLU A 429 14.70 4.75 -0.38
C GLU A 429 15.86 3.75 -0.41
N ALA A 430 15.96 2.92 0.64
CA ALA A 430 16.94 1.85 0.76
C ALA A 430 16.52 0.54 0.07
N ASP A 431 15.29 0.49 -0.46
CA ASP A 431 14.79 -0.65 -1.22
C ASP A 431 15.52 -0.75 -2.57
N ILE A 432 16.01 -1.95 -2.85
CA ILE A 432 16.66 -2.25 -4.13
C ILE A 432 15.57 -2.58 -5.14
N ILE A 433 15.67 -1.98 -6.32
CA ILE A 433 14.84 -2.35 -7.46
C ILE A 433 15.22 -3.78 -7.87
N GLY A 434 14.32 -4.75 -7.65
CA GLY A 434 14.60 -6.18 -7.83
C GLY A 434 15.15 -6.54 -9.21
N GLU A 435 14.67 -5.90 -10.27
CA GLU A 435 15.14 -6.09 -11.66
C GLU A 435 16.60 -5.63 -11.90
N LEU A 436 17.12 -4.75 -11.04
CA LEU A 436 18.48 -4.18 -11.15
C LEU A 436 19.43 -4.71 -10.06
N SER A 437 18.98 -5.70 -9.27
CA SER A 437 19.74 -6.21 -8.12
C SER A 437 21.05 -6.92 -8.52
N ASP A 438 21.09 -7.51 -9.71
CA ASP A 438 22.27 -8.19 -10.27
C ASP A 438 23.31 -7.24 -10.86
N LEU A 439 23.09 -5.92 -10.80
CA LEU A 439 24.08 -4.94 -11.25
C LEU A 439 25.16 -4.68 -10.19
N PRO A 440 26.39 -4.33 -10.61
CA PRO A 440 27.38 -3.70 -9.74
C PRO A 440 26.85 -2.39 -9.13
N CYS A 441 27.31 -2.01 -7.93
CA CYS A 441 26.82 -0.81 -7.22
C CYS A 441 26.97 0.48 -8.05
N VAL A 442 28.05 0.62 -8.83
CA VAL A 442 28.26 1.77 -9.72
C VAL A 442 27.21 1.81 -10.83
N ASP A 443 27.00 0.68 -11.52
CA ASP A 443 26.05 0.57 -12.62
C ASP A 443 24.61 0.75 -12.14
N TYR A 444 24.31 0.30 -10.92
CA TYR A 444 23.02 0.51 -10.27
C TYR A 444 22.71 2.00 -10.07
N ILE A 445 23.67 2.79 -9.59
CA ILE A 445 23.49 4.25 -9.46
C ILE A 445 23.36 4.90 -10.84
N LEU A 446 24.20 4.50 -11.80
CA LEU A 446 24.14 5.01 -13.17
C LEU A 446 22.86 4.63 -13.91
N ALA A 447 22.13 3.60 -13.47
CA ALA A 447 20.86 3.20 -14.07
C ALA A 447 19.72 4.21 -13.78
N ASP A 448 19.82 5.02 -12.71
CA ASP A 448 18.80 6.00 -12.33
C ASP A 448 18.60 7.04 -13.46
N PRO A 449 17.36 7.19 -14.00
CA PRO A 449 17.08 8.14 -15.07
C PRO A 449 17.49 9.58 -14.78
N ARG A 450 17.41 10.01 -13.51
CA ARG A 450 17.78 11.38 -13.09
C ARG A 450 19.28 11.59 -13.16
N ILE A 451 20.05 10.57 -12.78
CA ILE A 451 21.53 10.59 -12.82
C ILE A 451 22.02 10.56 -14.28
N LYS A 452 21.36 9.77 -15.14
CA LYS A 452 21.61 9.78 -16.59
C LYS A 452 21.29 11.14 -17.21
N ALA A 453 20.14 11.72 -16.89
CA ALA A 453 19.74 13.04 -17.38
C ALA A 453 20.70 14.15 -16.93
N ALA A 454 21.23 14.05 -15.70
CA ALA A 454 22.22 14.98 -15.16
C ALA A 454 23.65 14.79 -15.74
N GLY A 455 23.88 13.76 -16.56
CA GLY A 455 25.18 13.52 -17.21
C GLY A 455 26.32 13.18 -16.25
N ILE A 456 26.02 12.58 -15.10
CA ILE A 456 27.01 12.28 -14.05
C ILE A 456 27.91 11.13 -14.50
N SER A 457 29.23 11.32 -14.42
CA SER A 457 30.21 10.32 -14.85
C SER A 457 30.37 9.16 -13.85
N GLU A 458 30.77 7.98 -14.35
CA GLU A 458 31.12 6.81 -13.53
C GLU A 458 32.15 7.14 -12.44
N GLN A 459 33.15 7.97 -12.76
CA GLN A 459 34.20 8.39 -11.82
C GLN A 459 33.64 9.20 -10.64
N THR A 460 32.63 10.03 -10.89
CA THR A 460 31.94 10.78 -9.83
C THR A 460 31.19 9.83 -8.92
N VAL A 461 30.48 8.85 -9.49
CA VAL A 461 29.76 7.82 -8.72
C VAL A 461 30.70 6.98 -7.88
N GLU A 462 31.81 6.51 -8.44
CA GLU A 462 32.85 5.77 -7.70
C GLU A 462 33.40 6.60 -6.53
N LYS A 463 33.67 7.89 -6.75
CA LYS A 463 34.14 8.78 -5.68
C LYS A 463 33.10 8.94 -4.55
N MET A 464 31.83 9.06 -4.88
CA MET A 464 30.76 9.14 -3.87
C MET A 464 30.62 7.82 -3.10
N LEU A 465 30.73 6.68 -3.77
CA LEU A 465 30.73 5.37 -3.12
C LEU A 465 31.93 5.20 -2.16
N LEU A 466 33.12 5.67 -2.56
CA LEU A 466 34.30 5.67 -1.70
C LEU A 466 34.10 6.54 -0.46
N ASN A 467 33.49 7.73 -0.60
CA ASN A 467 33.22 8.64 0.51
C ASN A 467 32.26 8.04 1.57
N VAL A 468 31.30 7.21 1.15
CA VAL A 468 30.38 6.54 2.09
C VAL A 468 30.94 5.22 2.64
N GLY A 469 32.16 4.83 2.23
CA GLY A 469 32.92 3.72 2.80
C GLY A 469 33.01 2.45 1.95
N PHE A 470 32.54 2.44 0.69
CA PHE A 470 32.64 1.24 -0.17
C PHE A 470 34.09 0.86 -0.50
N GLY A 471 35.08 1.71 -0.22
CA GLY A 471 36.50 1.36 -0.37
C GLY A 471 36.99 0.25 0.57
N GLU A 472 36.28 -0.01 1.67
CA GLU A 472 36.63 -1.03 2.67
C GLU A 472 36.03 -2.42 2.34
N MET A 473 35.18 -2.51 1.32
CA MET A 473 34.49 -3.75 0.95
C MET A 473 35.33 -4.60 -0.01
N GLN A 474 35.22 -5.93 0.10
CA GLN A 474 35.82 -6.84 -0.88
C GLN A 474 35.14 -6.60 -2.25
N ASN A 475 35.93 -6.27 -3.28
CA ASN A 475 35.52 -5.77 -4.61
C ASN A 475 34.92 -4.34 -4.67
N GLY A 476 34.91 -3.63 -3.55
CA GLY A 476 34.56 -2.20 -3.46
C GLY A 476 33.24 -1.83 -4.15
N ALA A 477 33.28 -0.76 -4.95
CA ALA A 477 32.13 -0.25 -5.71
C ALA A 477 31.62 -1.22 -6.80
N ARG A 478 32.36 -2.28 -7.13
CA ARG A 478 31.96 -3.30 -8.12
C ARG A 478 31.31 -4.53 -7.51
N ASN A 479 31.02 -4.52 -6.21
CA ASN A 479 30.22 -5.57 -5.61
C ASN A 479 28.79 -5.54 -6.16
N LEU A 480 28.14 -6.71 -6.25
CA LEU A 480 26.75 -6.79 -6.72
C LEU A 480 25.81 -6.30 -5.64
N VAL A 481 24.78 -5.57 -6.06
CA VAL A 481 23.78 -4.98 -5.15
C VAL A 481 23.04 -6.06 -4.35
N THR A 482 22.83 -7.25 -4.92
CA THR A 482 22.25 -8.42 -4.25
C THR A 482 22.99 -8.83 -2.97
N PHE A 483 24.32 -8.68 -2.92
CA PHE A 483 25.13 -9.11 -1.77
C PHE A 483 25.31 -8.03 -0.68
N LEU A 484 24.77 -6.83 -0.88
CA LEU A 484 24.84 -5.78 0.12
C LEU A 484 23.94 -6.09 1.32
N SER A 485 24.50 -5.96 2.52
CA SER A 485 23.71 -5.95 3.76
C SER A 485 22.86 -4.67 3.82
N GLY A 486 21.80 -4.65 4.65
CA GLY A 486 20.95 -3.47 4.80
C GLY A 486 21.72 -2.17 5.09
N GLY A 487 22.79 -2.26 5.90
CA GLY A 487 23.72 -1.16 6.14
C GLY A 487 24.40 -0.60 4.89
N TRP A 488 24.87 -1.49 4.02
CA TRP A 488 25.47 -1.09 2.76
C TRP A 488 24.44 -0.60 1.75
N ARG A 489 23.19 -1.11 1.79
CA ARG A 489 22.08 -0.62 0.95
C ARG A 489 21.70 0.82 1.29
N MET A 490 21.63 1.16 2.58
CA MET A 490 21.40 2.54 3.01
C MET A 490 22.53 3.46 2.56
N LYS A 491 23.80 3.04 2.73
CA LYS A 491 24.96 3.79 2.23
C LYS A 491 24.93 3.96 0.71
N LEU A 492 24.50 2.94 -0.03
CA LEU A 492 24.31 3.02 -1.48
C LEU A 492 23.23 4.05 -1.85
N ALA A 493 22.08 4.03 -1.16
CA ALA A 493 21.00 5.00 -1.37
C ALA A 493 21.43 6.43 -1.04
N LEU A 494 22.24 6.62 0.02
CA LEU A 494 22.84 7.90 0.36
C LEU A 494 23.85 8.36 -0.69
N ALA A 495 24.71 7.47 -1.22
CA ALA A 495 25.62 7.81 -2.32
C ALA A 495 24.87 8.22 -3.59
N ARG A 496 23.74 7.55 -3.90
CA ARG A 496 22.84 7.95 -4.98
C ARG A 496 22.28 9.36 -4.75
N ALA A 497 21.84 9.66 -3.53
CA ALA A 497 21.32 10.99 -3.19
C ALA A 497 22.40 12.08 -3.24
N MET A 498 23.62 11.78 -2.81
CA MET A 498 24.78 12.67 -2.95
C MET A 498 25.07 13.03 -4.41
N CYS A 499 24.90 12.09 -5.34
CA CYS A 499 25.11 12.35 -6.77
C CYS A 499 24.14 13.41 -7.31
N LEU A 500 22.92 13.46 -6.78
CA LEU A 500 21.86 14.37 -7.25
C LEU A 500 21.99 15.80 -6.67
N ASN A 501 22.93 16.05 -5.74
CA ASN A 501 23.13 17.33 -5.07
C ASN A 501 21.81 17.93 -4.53
N ALA A 502 21.12 17.18 -3.67
CA ALA A 502 19.82 17.57 -3.13
C ALA A 502 19.89 18.84 -2.28
N ASP A 503 18.89 19.72 -2.42
CA ASP A 503 18.62 20.85 -1.54
C ASP A 503 17.79 20.41 -0.31
N ILE A 504 16.88 19.45 -0.53
CA ILE A 504 16.09 18.78 0.52
C ILE A 504 16.28 17.27 0.44
N LEU A 505 16.66 16.68 1.57
CA LEU A 505 16.86 15.25 1.73
C LEU A 505 15.72 14.66 2.57
N LEU A 506 14.91 13.80 1.95
CA LEU A 506 13.80 13.11 2.60
C LEU A 506 14.24 11.69 2.93
N MET A 507 14.17 11.29 4.21
CA MET A 507 14.51 9.92 4.63
C MET A 507 13.39 9.30 5.45
N ASP A 508 12.99 8.10 5.03
CA ASP A 508 12.07 7.25 5.79
C ASP A 508 12.85 6.14 6.49
N GLU A 509 12.80 6.13 7.82
CA GLU A 509 13.49 5.19 8.71
C GLU A 509 14.96 4.90 8.32
N PRO A 510 15.84 5.93 8.32
CA PRO A 510 17.24 5.79 7.90
C PRO A 510 18.06 4.84 8.80
N THR A 511 17.55 4.52 9.99
CA THR A 511 18.17 3.62 10.97
C THR A 511 17.83 2.14 10.75
N ASN A 512 16.87 1.83 9.87
CA ASN A 512 16.44 0.46 9.64
C ASN A 512 17.55 -0.40 9.05
N HIS A 513 17.64 -1.65 9.51
CA HIS A 513 18.65 -2.62 9.08
C HIS A 513 20.11 -2.18 9.30
N LEU A 514 20.34 -1.10 10.06
CA LEU A 514 21.66 -0.63 10.45
C LEU A 514 22.05 -1.24 11.79
N ASP A 515 23.34 -1.55 11.95
CA ASP A 515 23.90 -1.80 13.27
C ASP A 515 24.27 -0.47 13.95
N VAL A 516 24.61 -0.53 15.24
CA VAL A 516 24.93 0.65 16.06
C VAL A 516 26.06 1.49 15.47
N MET A 517 27.03 0.85 14.79
CA MET A 517 28.17 1.55 14.18
C MET A 517 27.75 2.32 12.92
N ASN A 518 26.92 1.72 12.06
CA ASN A 518 26.41 2.38 10.86
C ASN A 518 25.38 3.47 11.19
N VAL A 519 24.54 3.30 12.22
CA VAL A 519 23.65 4.38 12.71
C VAL A 519 24.47 5.61 13.11
N LYS A 520 25.57 5.41 13.85
CA LYS A 520 26.45 6.50 14.26
C LYS A 520 27.08 7.22 13.07
N TRP A 521 27.48 6.48 12.03
CA TRP A 521 28.01 7.08 10.80
C TRP A 521 26.94 7.94 10.08
N VAL A 522 25.70 7.46 9.97
CA VAL A 522 24.60 8.24 9.36
C VAL A 522 24.31 9.51 10.18
N GLU A 523 24.33 9.40 11.51
CA GLU A 523 24.18 10.55 12.41
C GLU A 523 25.27 11.61 12.18
N GLU A 524 26.54 11.20 12.09
CA GLU A 524 27.67 12.10 11.82
C GLU A 524 27.56 12.74 10.43
N TYR A 525 27.12 11.97 9.42
CA TYR A 525 26.89 12.48 8.07
C TYR A 525 25.79 13.54 8.04
N LEU A 526 24.61 13.27 8.60
CA LEU A 526 23.49 14.23 8.62
C LEU A 526 23.84 15.51 9.38
N LYS A 527 24.65 15.41 10.44
CA LYS A 527 25.18 16.58 11.16
C LYS A 527 26.16 17.40 10.33
N SER A 528 26.91 16.76 9.43
CA SER A 528 27.86 17.45 8.54
C SER A 528 27.18 18.29 7.46
N LEU A 529 25.91 18.01 7.14
CA LEU A 529 25.13 18.75 6.14
C LEU A 529 24.58 20.05 6.74
N THR A 530 25.34 21.15 6.65
CA THR A 530 24.90 22.46 7.17
C THR A 530 23.92 23.16 6.24
N ASP A 531 24.08 23.02 4.93
CA ASP A 531 23.35 23.82 3.92
C ASP A 531 22.17 23.05 3.29
N VAL A 532 22.05 21.75 3.58
CA VAL A 532 21.00 20.86 3.07
C VAL A 532 19.94 20.69 4.16
N THR A 533 18.67 20.85 3.77
CA THR A 533 17.54 20.62 4.67
C THR A 533 17.19 19.14 4.70
N CYS A 534 16.98 18.57 5.88
CA CYS A 534 16.61 17.16 6.02
C CYS A 534 15.22 17.02 6.64
N VAL A 535 14.36 16.19 6.07
CA VAL A 535 13.10 15.75 6.70
C VAL A 535 13.21 14.25 6.96
N LEU A 536 13.16 13.88 8.23
CA LEU A 536 13.47 12.54 8.71
C LEU A 536 12.25 11.96 9.41
N VAL A 537 11.90 10.72 9.07
CA VAL A 537 10.99 9.87 9.86
C VAL A 537 11.85 8.79 10.50
N SER A 538 11.80 8.66 11.83
CA SER A 538 12.50 7.58 12.53
C SER A 538 11.81 7.24 13.84
N HIS A 539 11.77 5.94 14.16
CA HIS A 539 11.31 5.42 15.45
C HIS A 539 12.41 5.40 16.54
N ASP A 540 13.68 5.62 16.18
CA ASP A 540 14.79 5.73 17.12
C ASP A 540 14.82 7.13 17.75
N THR A 541 14.31 7.21 18.98
CA THR A 541 14.26 8.44 19.78
C THR A 541 15.64 9.04 20.02
N GLY A 542 16.65 8.21 20.24
CA GLY A 542 18.01 8.66 20.46
C GLY A 542 18.59 9.28 19.20
N PHE A 543 18.35 8.67 18.04
CA PHE A 543 18.78 9.19 16.75
C PHE A 543 18.09 10.53 16.43
N VAL A 544 16.77 10.60 16.56
CA VAL A 544 15.99 11.83 16.29
C VAL A 544 16.43 12.97 17.20
N ASP A 545 16.58 12.71 18.50
CA ASP A 545 16.99 13.74 19.48
C ASP A 545 18.40 14.28 19.21
N ARG A 546 19.30 13.44 18.69
CA ARG A 546 20.68 13.85 18.37
C ARG A 546 20.83 14.57 17.04
N VAL A 547 19.97 14.31 16.05
CA VAL A 547 20.10 14.84 14.68
C VAL A 547 19.16 16.03 14.42
N CYS A 548 17.90 15.94 14.86
CA CYS A 548 16.87 16.92 14.48
C CYS A 548 16.88 18.13 15.42
N ASN A 549 16.65 19.30 14.84
CA ASN A 549 16.55 20.57 15.54
C ASN A 549 15.17 21.24 15.39
N ASN A 550 14.29 20.65 14.57
CA ASN A 550 12.90 21.03 14.42
C ASN A 550 12.03 19.77 14.38
N ILE A 551 10.80 19.87 14.85
CA ILE A 551 9.82 18.80 14.89
C ILE A 551 8.58 19.24 14.10
N ILE A 552 8.10 18.38 13.22
CA ILE A 552 6.82 18.51 12.51
C ILE A 552 5.90 17.41 13.05
N SER A 553 4.89 17.76 13.83
CA SER A 553 3.93 16.81 14.40
C SER A 553 2.63 16.80 13.61
N ILE A 554 2.15 15.62 13.20
CA ILE A 554 0.83 15.44 12.60
C ILE A 554 -0.20 15.26 13.71
N GLU A 555 -1.08 16.25 13.90
CA GLU A 555 -2.15 16.23 14.89
C GLU A 555 -3.47 16.68 14.24
N ASN A 556 -4.53 15.88 14.40
CA ASN A 556 -5.88 16.20 13.89
C ASN A 556 -5.89 16.63 12.41
N LEU A 557 -5.19 15.85 11.56
CA LEU A 557 -5.04 16.12 10.12
C LEU A 557 -4.31 17.43 9.80
N LYS A 558 -3.57 18.02 10.74
CA LYS A 558 -2.74 19.22 10.51
C LYS A 558 -1.29 19.00 10.91
N LEU A 559 -0.39 19.68 10.23
CA LEU A 559 1.03 19.78 10.57
C LEU A 559 1.21 20.92 11.58
N LYS A 560 1.85 20.62 12.70
CA LYS A 560 2.31 21.60 13.67
C LYS A 560 3.82 21.57 13.73
N GLN A 561 4.45 22.72 13.49
CA GLN A 561 5.90 22.84 13.56
C GLN A 561 6.34 23.34 14.92
N PHE A 562 7.46 22.82 15.39
CA PHE A 562 8.07 23.18 16.66
C PHE A 562 9.59 23.27 16.49
N ARG A 563 10.18 24.34 17.05
CA ARG A 563 11.63 24.52 17.08
C ARG A 563 12.22 23.94 18.36
N GLY A 564 13.18 23.03 18.21
CA GLY A 564 13.82 22.31 19.30
C GLY A 564 14.04 20.84 18.96
N ASN A 565 14.82 20.16 19.80
CA ASN A 565 15.01 18.71 19.70
C ASN A 565 13.82 17.94 20.27
N LEU A 566 13.89 16.61 20.22
CA LEU A 566 12.80 15.75 20.67
C LEU A 566 12.50 15.89 22.16
N SER A 567 13.54 15.98 22.98
CA SER A 567 13.42 16.13 24.43
C SER A 567 12.69 17.42 24.81
N GLU A 568 13.05 18.54 24.19
CA GLU A 568 12.40 19.85 24.38
C GLU A 568 10.94 19.84 23.94
N PHE A 569 10.63 19.15 22.83
CA PHE A 569 9.26 19.00 22.35
C PHE A 569 8.40 18.18 23.34
N VAL A 570 8.95 17.08 23.87
CA VAL A 570 8.27 16.19 24.81
C VAL A 570 7.99 16.87 26.16
N GLU A 571 8.88 17.76 26.61
CA GLU A 571 8.65 18.57 27.81
C GLU A 571 7.46 19.51 27.65
N LYS A 572 7.34 20.16 26.49
CA LYS A 572 6.23 21.09 26.19
C LYS A 572 4.93 20.39 25.79
N ASN A 573 5.02 19.19 25.19
CA ASN A 573 3.86 18.39 24.80
C ASN A 573 3.92 16.99 25.44
N PRO A 574 3.46 16.83 26.71
CA PRO A 574 3.52 15.56 27.42
C PRO A 574 2.76 14.42 26.75
N LYS A 575 1.78 14.73 25.89
CA LYS A 575 1.05 13.73 25.09
C LYS A 575 1.97 13.04 24.09
N ALA A 576 3.02 13.72 23.62
CA ALA A 576 4.01 13.16 22.72
C ALA A 576 4.85 12.05 23.36
N LYS A 577 4.93 11.95 24.70
CA LYS A 577 5.59 10.84 25.40
C LYS A 577 5.06 9.47 24.97
N SER A 578 3.78 9.42 24.62
CA SER A 578 3.14 8.19 24.16
C SER A 578 3.73 7.66 22.84
N PHE A 579 4.24 8.52 21.96
CA PHE A 579 4.96 8.09 20.75
C PHE A 579 6.27 7.37 21.07
N PHE A 580 6.76 7.46 22.33
CA PHE A 580 8.11 7.09 22.71
C PHE A 580 8.18 6.07 23.85
N GLU A 581 7.08 5.71 24.52
CA GLU A 581 7.08 4.57 25.44
C GLU A 581 6.87 3.25 24.67
N LEU A 582 7.46 2.14 25.15
CA LEU A 582 7.17 0.77 24.66
C LEU A 582 5.78 0.28 25.14
N LYS A 583 4.78 1.15 25.02
CA LYS A 583 3.38 0.88 25.34
C LYS A 583 2.54 1.46 24.21
N SER A 584 1.47 0.74 23.85
CA SER A 584 0.53 1.21 22.83
C SER A 584 -0.07 2.56 23.26
N SER A 585 0.21 3.57 22.45
CA SER A 585 -0.29 4.95 22.56
C SER A 585 -1.73 5.09 22.07
N SER A 586 -2.12 4.24 21.11
CA SER A 586 -3.46 4.22 20.50
C SER A 586 -4.48 3.38 21.29
N GLY A 587 -4.01 2.61 22.29
CA GLY A 587 -4.82 1.60 22.99
C GLY A 587 -4.98 0.30 22.21
N PHE A 588 -4.41 0.20 21.01
CA PHE A 588 -4.35 -1.03 20.23
C PHE A 588 -3.54 -2.12 20.96
N VAL A 589 -4.11 -3.32 21.09
CA VAL A 589 -3.44 -4.47 21.70
C VAL A 589 -3.38 -5.60 20.70
N MET A 590 -2.17 -5.98 20.29
CA MET A 590 -1.96 -7.14 19.45
C MET A 590 -2.26 -8.41 20.23
N ARG A 591 -3.04 -9.33 19.66
CA ARG A 591 -3.44 -10.58 20.32
C ARG A 591 -2.88 -11.77 19.57
N PHE A 592 -2.05 -12.55 20.25
CA PHE A 592 -1.54 -13.81 19.72
C PHE A 592 -2.43 -14.98 20.12
N PRO A 593 -2.75 -15.89 19.18
CA PRO A 593 -3.47 -17.11 19.53
C PRO A 593 -2.58 -17.98 20.43
N GLN A 594 -3.18 -18.59 21.45
CA GLN A 594 -2.44 -19.39 22.41
C GLN A 594 -2.11 -20.78 21.82
N PRO A 595 -0.93 -21.34 22.12
CA PRO A 595 -0.55 -22.66 21.64
C PRO A 595 -1.47 -23.76 22.20
N GLY A 596 -1.81 -24.71 21.35
CA GLY A 596 -2.52 -25.93 21.77
C GLY A 596 -1.67 -26.84 22.66
N PHE A 597 -2.31 -27.83 23.28
CA PHE A 597 -1.62 -28.80 24.12
C PHE A 597 -0.79 -29.80 23.29
N ILE A 598 0.43 -30.09 23.74
CA ILE A 598 1.28 -31.15 23.18
C ILE A 598 1.26 -32.37 24.11
N GLU A 599 0.77 -33.49 23.58
CA GLU A 599 0.80 -34.77 24.29
C GLU A 599 2.23 -35.14 24.74
N GLY A 600 2.40 -35.41 26.03
CA GLY A 600 3.70 -35.76 26.63
C GLY A 600 4.58 -34.58 27.06
N VAL A 601 4.12 -33.33 26.89
CA VAL A 601 4.78 -32.12 27.39
C VAL A 601 3.97 -31.55 28.56
N LYS A 602 4.43 -31.80 29.79
CA LYS A 602 3.73 -31.38 31.03
C LYS A 602 4.28 -30.09 31.65
N SER A 603 5.52 -29.72 31.32
CA SER A 603 6.19 -28.53 31.83
C SER A 603 6.67 -27.69 30.65
N LYS A 604 6.58 -26.36 30.81
CA LYS A 604 6.99 -25.41 29.76
C LYS A 604 8.49 -25.44 29.45
N GLY A 605 9.32 -25.90 30.38
CA GLY A 605 10.77 -26.01 30.20
C GLY A 605 11.24 -27.22 29.38
N LYS A 606 10.33 -28.13 29.00
CA LYS A 606 10.71 -29.27 28.17
C LYS A 606 11.08 -28.79 26.76
N PRO A 607 12.28 -29.13 26.25
CA PRO A 607 12.70 -28.66 24.94
C PRO A 607 11.80 -29.18 23.82
N LEU A 608 11.38 -28.29 22.93
CA LEU A 608 10.65 -28.58 21.70
C LEU A 608 11.55 -28.54 20.47
N MET A 609 12.65 -27.80 20.53
CA MET A 609 13.66 -27.73 19.47
C MET A 609 15.06 -27.75 20.08
N LYS A 610 16.01 -28.41 19.41
CA LYS A 610 17.42 -28.49 19.81
C LYS A 610 18.33 -28.50 18.59
N MET A 611 19.45 -27.79 18.68
CA MET A 611 20.63 -27.96 17.83
C MET A 611 21.80 -28.38 18.71
N ALA A 612 22.58 -29.35 18.25
CA ALA A 612 23.79 -29.79 18.93
C ALA A 612 24.95 -29.85 17.93
N ASN A 613 26.03 -29.12 18.25
CA ASN A 613 27.29 -29.08 17.51
C ASN A 613 27.12 -28.88 16.00
N CYS A 614 26.25 -27.94 15.61
CA CYS A 614 25.92 -27.72 14.20
C CYS A 614 26.95 -26.83 13.51
N THR A 615 27.47 -27.29 12.36
CA THR A 615 28.37 -26.54 11.48
C THR A 615 27.75 -26.41 10.10
N TYR A 616 27.79 -25.20 9.53
CA TYR A 616 27.28 -24.95 8.19
C TYR A 616 28.14 -24.01 7.33
N THR A 617 28.28 -24.40 6.06
CA THR A 617 29.03 -23.67 5.02
C THR A 617 28.15 -23.49 3.79
N TYR A 618 28.00 -22.26 3.29
CA TYR A 618 27.34 -22.02 2.00
C TYR A 618 28.23 -22.46 0.84
N PRO A 619 27.68 -22.93 -0.29
CA PRO A 619 28.47 -23.40 -1.44
C PRO A 619 29.44 -22.37 -2.04
N VAL A 620 29.15 -21.08 -1.85
CA VAL A 620 29.97 -19.96 -2.34
C VAL A 620 31.14 -19.59 -1.43
N ASN A 621 31.21 -20.19 -0.23
CA ASN A 621 32.20 -19.84 0.79
C ASN A 621 33.21 -20.98 1.00
N ASP A 622 34.48 -20.62 1.11
CA ASP A 622 35.56 -21.59 1.40
C ASP A 622 35.62 -21.99 2.89
N ALA A 623 34.99 -21.21 3.77
CA ALA A 623 35.00 -21.42 5.22
C ALA A 623 33.59 -21.48 5.83
N PRO A 624 33.38 -22.24 6.93
CA PRO A 624 32.10 -22.32 7.61
C PRO A 624 31.58 -20.95 8.03
N THR A 625 30.30 -20.71 7.74
CA THR A 625 29.59 -19.50 8.16
C THR A 625 29.27 -19.56 9.65
N VAL A 626 28.89 -20.73 10.16
CA VAL A 626 28.69 -21.00 11.59
C VAL A 626 29.30 -22.34 11.97
N LYS A 627 29.85 -22.45 13.17
CA LYS A 627 30.51 -23.68 13.67
C LYS A 627 30.18 -23.97 15.12
N ASP A 628 30.05 -25.25 15.46
CA ASP A 628 29.85 -25.76 16.83
C ASP A 628 28.64 -25.15 17.56
N VAL A 629 27.57 -24.80 16.83
CA VAL A 629 26.40 -24.12 17.42
C VAL A 629 25.52 -25.12 18.18
N THR A 630 25.26 -24.84 19.46
CA THR A 630 24.39 -25.63 20.33
C THR A 630 23.37 -24.74 21.03
N VAL A 631 22.08 -24.95 20.74
CA VAL A 631 20.97 -24.16 21.29
C VAL A 631 19.74 -25.03 21.57
N GLN A 632 18.87 -24.60 22.49
CA GLN A 632 17.62 -25.29 22.82
C GLN A 632 16.47 -24.29 23.00
N VAL A 633 15.27 -24.67 22.58
CA VAL A 633 14.07 -23.84 22.70
C VAL A 633 12.92 -24.66 23.29
N SER A 634 12.18 -24.06 24.21
CA SER A 634 11.04 -24.62 24.95
C SER A 634 9.85 -23.65 24.94
N LEU A 635 8.70 -24.03 25.51
CA LEU A 635 7.54 -23.12 25.63
C LEU A 635 7.82 -21.93 26.55
N ALA A 636 8.74 -22.09 27.51
CA ALA A 636 9.15 -21.02 28.43
C ALA A 636 10.20 -20.07 27.82
N SER A 637 10.77 -20.40 26.64
CA SER A 637 11.90 -19.67 26.09
C SER A 637 11.51 -18.24 25.70
N ARG A 638 12.37 -17.29 26.07
CA ARG A 638 12.32 -15.88 25.71
C ARG A 638 13.73 -15.41 25.39
N VAL A 639 14.11 -15.59 24.13
CA VAL A 639 15.50 -15.52 23.68
C VAL A 639 15.70 -14.32 22.75
N ALA A 640 16.72 -13.52 23.00
CA ALA A 640 17.23 -12.52 22.07
C ALA A 640 18.57 -12.98 21.44
N CYS A 641 18.61 -13.12 20.12
CA CYS A 641 19.83 -13.40 19.37
C CYS A 641 20.47 -12.07 18.92
N VAL A 642 21.66 -11.78 19.47
CA VAL A 642 22.35 -10.50 19.31
C VAL A 642 23.74 -10.74 18.72
N GLY A 643 24.19 -9.86 17.83
CA GLY A 643 25.50 -9.92 17.20
C GLY A 643 25.59 -8.99 15.98
N PRO A 644 26.80 -8.70 15.47
CA PRO A 644 27.00 -7.83 14.30
C PRO A 644 26.28 -8.32 13.04
N ASN A 645 26.00 -7.41 12.11
CA ASN A 645 25.43 -7.78 10.81
C ASN A 645 26.38 -8.70 10.03
N GLY A 646 25.82 -9.72 9.36
CA GLY A 646 26.60 -10.68 8.58
C GLY A 646 27.41 -11.70 9.40
N VAL A 647 27.25 -11.74 10.73
CA VAL A 647 27.92 -12.74 11.59
C VAL A 647 27.35 -14.16 11.43
N GLY A 648 26.13 -14.31 10.90
CA GLY A 648 25.48 -15.62 10.73
C GLY A 648 24.24 -15.87 11.60
N LYS A 649 23.66 -14.83 12.23
CA LYS A 649 22.41 -14.92 13.03
C LYS A 649 21.27 -15.62 12.26
N SER A 650 20.92 -15.11 11.08
CA SER A 650 19.86 -15.72 10.27
C SER A 650 20.25 -17.11 9.76
N THR A 651 21.53 -17.39 9.50
CA THR A 651 21.99 -18.73 9.11
C THR A 651 21.78 -19.75 10.23
N MET A 652 22.04 -19.37 11.49
CA MET A 652 21.73 -20.20 12.65
C MET A 652 20.22 -20.46 12.77
N ILE A 653 19.38 -19.44 12.58
CA ILE A 653 17.93 -19.64 12.62
C ILE A 653 17.44 -20.52 11.48
N LYS A 654 17.96 -20.37 10.26
CA LYS A 654 17.65 -21.24 9.12
C LYS A 654 18.02 -22.71 9.37
N LEU A 655 19.12 -22.96 10.08
CA LEU A 655 19.47 -24.32 10.55
C LEU A 655 18.44 -24.82 11.57
N LEU A 656 18.04 -23.98 12.54
CA LEU A 656 17.08 -24.33 13.57
C LEU A 656 15.68 -24.63 12.98
N THR A 657 15.23 -23.85 12.01
CA THR A 657 13.92 -23.98 11.35
C THR A 657 13.88 -25.07 10.28
N GLY A 658 15.04 -25.61 9.90
CA GLY A 658 15.20 -26.65 8.89
C GLY A 658 15.09 -26.14 7.45
N GLU A 659 15.37 -24.86 7.20
CA GLU A 659 15.52 -24.33 5.84
C GLU A 659 16.83 -24.80 5.20
N VAL A 660 17.89 -24.93 5.99
CA VAL A 660 19.17 -25.49 5.54
C VAL A 660 19.54 -26.71 6.40
N VAL A 661 20.25 -27.65 5.80
CA VAL A 661 20.70 -28.88 6.48
C VAL A 661 22.15 -28.67 6.95
N PRO A 662 22.48 -28.91 8.23
CA PRO A 662 23.87 -28.83 8.70
C PRO A 662 24.74 -29.92 8.05
N GLN A 663 26.01 -29.59 7.76
CA GLN A 663 27.01 -30.57 7.32
C GLN A 663 27.48 -31.44 8.50
N GLU A 664 27.56 -30.87 9.69
CA GLU A 664 27.93 -31.57 10.93
C GLU A 664 26.93 -31.22 12.04
N GLY A 665 26.71 -32.14 12.98
CA GLY A 665 25.78 -31.95 14.11
C GLY A 665 24.35 -32.44 13.83
N THR A 666 23.45 -32.17 14.78
CA THR A 666 22.05 -32.64 14.69
C THR A 666 21.06 -31.56 15.08
N VAL A 667 19.99 -31.42 14.29
CA VAL A 667 18.82 -30.59 14.60
C VAL A 667 17.63 -31.50 14.90
N TRP A 668 16.96 -31.26 16.02
CA TRP A 668 15.79 -32.01 16.46
C TRP A 668 14.61 -31.08 16.75
N LYS A 669 13.42 -31.46 16.26
CA LYS A 669 12.14 -30.79 16.50
C LYS A 669 11.14 -31.82 17.03
N HIS A 670 10.33 -31.44 18.01
CA HIS A 670 9.25 -32.28 18.50
C HIS A 670 8.17 -32.48 17.40
N PRO A 671 7.72 -33.70 17.10
CA PRO A 671 6.80 -33.97 15.96
C PRO A 671 5.46 -33.23 16.00
N ASN A 672 4.96 -32.89 17.19
CA ASN A 672 3.72 -32.13 17.38
C ASN A 672 3.93 -30.62 17.58
N ALA A 673 5.19 -30.16 17.65
CA ALA A 673 5.45 -28.74 17.81
C ALA A 673 5.27 -28.04 16.46
N ARG A 674 4.45 -26.99 16.47
CA ARG A 674 4.29 -26.04 15.37
C ARG A 674 5.24 -24.86 15.60
N VAL A 675 5.96 -24.47 14.55
CA VAL A 675 6.96 -23.41 14.61
C VAL A 675 6.61 -22.36 13.56
N ALA A 676 6.35 -21.15 14.01
CA ALA A 676 6.18 -19.99 13.15
C ALA A 676 7.53 -19.30 12.98
N TYR A 677 7.91 -19.01 11.74
CA TYR A 677 9.11 -18.24 11.44
C TYR A 677 8.70 -17.04 10.58
N VAL A 678 9.00 -15.85 11.10
CA VAL A 678 8.85 -14.57 10.40
C VAL A 678 10.26 -14.14 9.99
N ALA A 679 10.60 -14.38 8.73
CA ALA A 679 11.92 -14.07 8.19
C ALA A 679 12.13 -12.56 7.99
N GLN A 680 13.38 -12.12 7.98
CA GLN A 680 13.73 -10.73 7.68
C GLN A 680 13.29 -10.31 6.26
N HIS A 681 13.37 -11.23 5.29
CA HIS A 681 12.85 -11.06 3.92
C HIS A 681 11.49 -11.72 3.74
N ALA A 682 10.60 -11.59 4.73
CA ALA A 682 9.26 -12.18 4.64
C ALA A 682 8.46 -11.73 3.41
N PHE A 683 8.82 -10.60 2.80
CA PHE A 683 8.19 -10.10 1.57
C PHE A 683 8.39 -11.01 0.37
N HIS A 684 9.45 -11.83 0.30
CA HIS A 684 9.68 -12.69 -0.86
C HIS A 684 8.52 -13.68 -1.12
N HIS A 685 7.84 -14.13 -0.07
CA HIS A 685 6.64 -14.98 -0.20
C HIS A 685 5.39 -14.17 -0.61
N ILE A 686 5.28 -12.94 -0.11
CA ILE A 686 4.16 -12.03 -0.43
C ILE A 686 4.28 -11.44 -1.84
N GLU A 687 5.49 -11.20 -2.33
CA GLU A 687 5.79 -10.63 -3.64
C GLU A 687 5.26 -11.51 -4.79
N GLN A 688 5.16 -12.82 -4.57
CA GLN A 688 4.56 -13.76 -5.54
C GLN A 688 3.02 -13.70 -5.56
N HIS A 689 2.41 -12.91 -4.67
CA HIS A 689 0.98 -12.85 -4.42
C HIS A 689 0.44 -11.42 -4.33
N LEU A 690 1.16 -10.42 -4.86
CA LEU A 690 0.77 -9.00 -4.79
C LEU A 690 -0.64 -8.71 -5.36
N ASP A 691 -1.16 -9.62 -6.18
CA ASP A 691 -2.50 -9.57 -6.77
C ASP A 691 -3.64 -9.89 -5.79
N LYS A 692 -3.36 -10.56 -4.67
CA LYS A 692 -4.33 -10.99 -3.66
C LYS A 692 -4.46 -10.00 -2.52
N THR A 693 -5.58 -10.04 -1.82
CA THR A 693 -5.72 -9.36 -0.51
C THR A 693 -5.09 -10.20 0.60
N PRO A 694 -4.73 -9.61 1.75
CA PRO A 694 -4.22 -10.36 2.90
C PRO A 694 -5.14 -11.51 3.33
N ASN A 695 -6.46 -11.27 3.31
CA ASN A 695 -7.46 -12.27 3.62
C ASN A 695 -7.39 -13.47 2.67
N GLU A 696 -7.35 -13.19 1.36
CA GLU A 696 -7.21 -14.22 0.32
C GLU A 696 -5.89 -14.98 0.43
N TYR A 697 -4.80 -14.29 0.76
CA TYR A 697 -3.48 -14.91 0.93
C TYR A 697 -3.45 -15.90 2.10
N ILE A 698 -3.98 -15.53 3.28
CA ILE A 698 -4.08 -16.47 4.42
C ILE A 698 -4.97 -17.67 4.05
N ARG A 699 -6.12 -17.41 3.41
CA ARG A 699 -7.01 -18.48 2.93
C ARG A 699 -6.34 -19.39 1.91
N TRP A 700 -5.53 -18.84 1.02
CA TRP A 700 -4.75 -19.60 0.04
C TRP A 700 -3.68 -20.44 0.73
N ARG A 701 -2.94 -19.86 1.68
CA ARG A 701 -1.84 -20.53 2.41
C ARG A 701 -2.33 -21.78 3.15
N TYR A 702 -3.54 -21.72 3.72
CA TYR A 702 -4.13 -22.77 4.55
C TYR A 702 -5.31 -23.55 3.93
N GLN A 703 -5.57 -23.40 2.62
CA GLN A 703 -6.78 -23.92 1.93
C GLN A 703 -7.05 -25.43 2.14
N HIS A 704 -6.02 -26.23 2.42
CA HIS A 704 -6.13 -27.68 2.63
C HIS A 704 -5.86 -28.12 4.08
N GLY A 705 -5.82 -27.16 5.02
CA GLY A 705 -5.45 -27.41 6.42
C GLY A 705 -3.95 -27.66 6.65
N ASP A 706 -3.15 -27.62 5.58
CA ASP A 706 -1.70 -27.69 5.60
C ASP A 706 -1.14 -26.27 5.39
N ASP A 707 -0.02 -25.95 6.05
CA ASP A 707 0.73 -24.72 5.76
C ASP A 707 1.58 -24.94 4.50
N LYS A 708 1.17 -24.35 3.37
CA LYS A 708 1.86 -24.50 2.09
C LYS A 708 3.32 -24.04 2.15
N GLU A 709 3.65 -23.03 2.95
CA GLU A 709 5.03 -22.52 3.06
C GLU A 709 5.94 -23.48 3.84
N ALA A 710 5.40 -24.16 4.86
CA ALA A 710 6.16 -25.14 5.63
C ALA A 710 6.62 -26.35 4.79
N LEU A 711 5.89 -26.68 3.72
CA LEU A 711 6.16 -27.82 2.84
C LEU A 711 7.26 -27.56 1.80
N VAL A 712 7.66 -26.30 1.56
CA VAL A 712 8.64 -25.91 0.53
C VAL A 712 10.09 -26.02 1.02
N LYS A 713 10.33 -26.22 2.32
CA LYS A 713 11.68 -26.26 2.93
C LYS A 713 12.56 -27.40 2.38
N ASP A 714 13.88 -27.20 2.30
CA ASP A 714 14.85 -28.20 1.82
C ASP A 714 14.86 -29.51 2.64
N THR A 715 14.52 -29.41 3.93
CA THR A 715 14.35 -30.60 4.79
C THR A 715 13.13 -31.45 4.43
N MET A 716 12.20 -30.91 3.63
CA MET A 716 10.96 -31.55 3.18
C MET A 716 11.02 -31.99 1.71
N THR A 717 11.93 -31.42 0.90
CA THR A 717 12.13 -31.81 -0.50
C THR A 717 13.10 -32.98 -0.63
N LEU A 718 12.78 -33.97 -1.47
CA LEU A 718 13.63 -35.16 -1.68
C LEU A 718 14.64 -34.90 -2.80
N THR A 719 15.90 -35.26 -2.54
CA THR A 719 16.93 -35.34 -3.59
C THR A 719 16.68 -36.53 -4.52
N GLU A 720 17.22 -36.52 -5.74
CA GLU A 720 17.04 -37.63 -6.70
C GLU A 720 17.58 -38.97 -6.17
N GLU A 721 18.66 -38.93 -5.39
CA GLU A 721 19.23 -40.10 -4.71
C GLU A 721 18.29 -40.67 -3.63
N GLU A 722 17.66 -39.80 -2.83
CA GLU A 722 16.67 -40.21 -1.84
C GLU A 722 15.41 -40.77 -2.49
N LYS A 723 14.96 -40.18 -3.61
CA LYS A 723 13.83 -40.70 -4.40
C LYS A 723 14.12 -42.10 -4.94
N ALA A 724 15.36 -42.38 -5.35
CA ALA A 724 15.76 -43.72 -5.80
C ALA A 724 15.74 -44.73 -4.64
N ARG A 725 16.26 -44.36 -3.47
CA ARG A 725 16.26 -45.21 -2.26
C ARG A 725 14.84 -45.54 -1.77
N CYS A 726 13.91 -44.59 -1.85
CA CYS A 726 12.49 -44.83 -1.51
C CYS A 726 11.78 -45.79 -2.48
N LYS A 727 12.32 -46.05 -3.67
CA LYS A 727 11.75 -47.00 -4.65
C LYS A 727 12.22 -48.44 -4.42
N GLU A 728 13.17 -48.68 -3.52
CA GLU A 728 13.66 -50.03 -3.25
C GLU A 728 12.62 -50.87 -2.50
N PRO A 729 12.42 -52.15 -2.88
CA PRO A 729 11.52 -53.04 -2.17
C PRO A 729 12.03 -53.36 -0.76
N VAL A 730 11.21 -53.13 0.26
CA VAL A 730 11.51 -53.39 1.67
C VAL A 730 10.88 -54.69 2.15
N LEU A 731 11.49 -55.34 3.14
CA LEU A 731 10.96 -56.56 3.76
C LEU A 731 9.95 -56.21 4.85
N ILE A 732 8.69 -56.60 4.67
CA ILE A 732 7.60 -56.35 5.60
C ILE A 732 7.13 -57.66 6.24
N ASP A 733 7.00 -57.63 7.57
CA ASP A 733 6.51 -58.76 8.36
C ASP A 733 4.98 -58.94 8.18
N PHE A 734 4.56 -60.13 7.79
CA PHE A 734 3.17 -60.51 7.48
C PHE A 734 2.72 -61.67 8.37
N GLY A 735 2.77 -61.45 9.69
CA GLY A 735 2.37 -62.46 10.68
C GLY A 735 3.32 -63.65 10.71
N ASN A 736 2.87 -64.73 11.36
CA ASN A 736 3.61 -65.97 11.47
C ASN A 736 2.95 -67.07 10.63
N ASP A 737 3.75 -67.98 10.07
CA ASP A 737 3.27 -69.23 9.46
C ASP A 737 2.62 -70.15 10.52
N GLU A 738 2.02 -71.26 10.08
CA GLU A 738 1.40 -72.27 10.96
C GLU A 738 2.39 -72.90 11.98
N LYS A 739 3.69 -72.64 11.85
CA LYS A 739 4.76 -73.10 12.74
C LYS A 739 5.36 -71.99 13.61
N GLY A 740 4.83 -70.77 13.56
CA GLY A 740 5.27 -69.64 14.38
C GLY A 740 6.43 -68.82 13.79
N ASN A 741 6.86 -69.06 12.55
CA ASN A 741 7.94 -68.29 11.90
C ASN A 741 7.40 -67.04 11.18
N PRO A 742 8.06 -65.88 11.28
CA PRO A 742 7.59 -64.65 10.64
C PRO A 742 7.67 -64.72 9.11
N ILE A 743 6.54 -64.51 8.43
CA ILE A 743 6.48 -64.43 6.96
C ILE A 743 6.96 -63.03 6.54
N LYS A 744 8.05 -62.93 5.78
CA LYS A 744 8.56 -61.66 5.27
C LYS A 744 8.32 -61.55 3.77
N ILE A 745 7.59 -60.53 3.35
CA ILE A 745 7.29 -60.27 1.94
C ILE A 745 8.04 -59.00 1.51
N LYS A 746 8.74 -59.06 0.37
CA LYS A 746 9.33 -57.87 -0.26
C LYS A 746 8.23 -57.07 -0.91
N MET A 747 8.06 -55.81 -0.48
CA MET A 747 7.05 -54.90 -1.02
C MET A 747 7.63 -53.50 -1.18
N GLN A 748 7.18 -52.78 -2.19
CA GLN A 748 7.55 -51.39 -2.40
C GLN A 748 6.51 -50.47 -1.75
N ILE A 749 7.00 -49.47 -1.01
CA ILE A 749 6.16 -48.44 -0.39
C ILE A 749 5.80 -47.41 -1.47
N GLU A 750 4.51 -47.13 -1.61
CA GLU A 750 4.00 -46.11 -2.53
C GLU A 750 4.01 -44.73 -1.86
N LYS A 751 3.38 -44.63 -0.69
CA LYS A 751 3.29 -43.40 0.10
C LYS A 751 2.94 -43.66 1.56
N LEU A 752 3.19 -42.68 2.41
CA LEU A 752 2.59 -42.61 3.74
C LEU A 752 1.22 -41.90 3.61
N THR A 753 0.16 -42.51 4.12
CA THR A 753 -1.24 -42.04 3.94
C THR A 753 -1.61 -40.87 4.85
N GLY A 754 -0.77 -40.57 5.85
CA GLY A 754 -1.00 -39.53 6.85
C GLY A 754 -1.50 -40.07 8.20
N GLY A 755 -1.74 -41.38 8.32
CA GLY A 755 -2.03 -42.02 9.60
C GLY A 755 -0.78 -42.13 10.46
N ARG A 756 -0.84 -41.66 11.71
CA ARG A 756 0.23 -41.80 12.70
C ARG A 756 -0.36 -42.18 14.05
N LYS A 757 0.23 -43.16 14.72
CA LYS A 757 -0.14 -43.55 16.09
C LYS A 757 1.09 -43.70 16.96
N GLN A 758 0.95 -43.39 18.24
CA GLN A 758 2.03 -43.58 19.20
C GLN A 758 1.90 -44.96 19.87
N VAL A 759 2.94 -45.78 19.77
CA VAL A 759 3.01 -47.08 20.45
C VAL A 759 4.21 -47.03 21.40
N LYS A 760 3.92 -47.02 22.71
CA LYS A 760 4.93 -46.79 23.77
C LYS A 760 5.64 -45.43 23.60
N LYS A 761 6.94 -45.43 23.28
CA LYS A 761 7.80 -44.24 23.11
C LYS A 761 8.15 -43.93 21.64
N GLU A 762 7.63 -44.71 20.69
CA GLU A 762 7.93 -44.57 19.26
C GLU A 762 6.63 -44.35 18.46
N TYR A 763 6.73 -43.60 17.36
CA TYR A 763 5.62 -43.41 16.42
C TYR A 763 5.62 -44.52 15.35
N GLU A 764 4.43 -44.99 15.00
CA GLU A 764 4.21 -45.81 13.82
C GLU A 764 3.42 -45.02 12.78
N TYR A 765 3.84 -45.11 11.53
CA TYR A 765 3.23 -44.43 10.39
C TYR A 765 2.51 -45.44 9.52
N GLU A 766 1.33 -45.06 9.03
CA GLU A 766 0.55 -45.87 8.09
C GLU A 766 1.14 -45.74 6.68
N VAL A 767 1.40 -46.90 6.08
CA VAL A 767 2.09 -47.04 4.81
C VAL A 767 1.19 -47.77 3.83
N GLN A 768 1.07 -47.21 2.62
CA GLN A 768 0.43 -47.83 1.47
C GLN A 768 1.48 -48.44 0.54
N PHE A 769 1.19 -49.63 0.01
CA PHE A 769 2.08 -50.37 -0.87
C PHE A 769 1.62 -50.28 -2.33
N VAL A 770 2.59 -50.28 -3.25
CA VAL A 770 2.33 -50.14 -4.70
C VAL A 770 1.41 -51.26 -5.19
N GLY A 771 0.30 -50.88 -5.83
CA GLY A 771 -0.64 -51.83 -6.46
C GLY A 771 -1.52 -52.62 -5.48
N ARG A 772 -1.65 -52.17 -4.23
CA ARG A 772 -2.51 -52.78 -3.20
C ARG A 772 -3.61 -51.81 -2.77
N ASP A 773 -4.71 -52.38 -2.29
CA ASP A 773 -5.86 -51.63 -1.77
C ASP A 773 -5.60 -51.05 -0.37
N TYR A 774 -6.46 -50.12 0.06
CA TYR A 774 -6.33 -49.45 1.36
C TYR A 774 -6.39 -50.42 2.56
N ASN A 775 -7.08 -51.56 2.41
CA ASN A 775 -7.16 -52.59 3.45
C ASN A 775 -5.81 -53.28 3.72
N SER A 776 -4.88 -53.19 2.78
CA SER A 776 -3.53 -53.75 2.90
C SER A 776 -2.53 -52.81 3.61
N ASN A 777 -2.96 -51.61 4.02
CA ASN A 777 -2.11 -50.65 4.72
C ASN A 777 -1.61 -51.22 6.04
N LYS A 778 -0.36 -50.89 6.40
CA LYS A 778 0.23 -51.28 7.68
C LYS A 778 0.90 -50.11 8.39
N TYR A 779 0.89 -50.20 9.71
CA TYR A 779 1.65 -49.31 10.57
C TYR A 779 3.08 -49.82 10.73
N ILE A 780 4.06 -48.98 10.44
CA ILE A 780 5.48 -49.30 10.51
C ILE A 780 6.18 -48.31 11.44
N GLN A 781 7.09 -48.82 12.28
CA GLN A 781 7.89 -48.04 13.23
C GLN A 781 8.80 -47.02 12.53
N ALA A 782 8.90 -45.83 13.12
CA ALA A 782 9.73 -44.72 12.64
C ALA A 782 11.19 -45.13 12.38
N SER A 783 11.80 -45.90 13.30
CA SER A 783 13.18 -46.37 13.18
C SER A 783 13.43 -47.29 11.98
N LYS A 784 12.42 -48.05 11.54
CA LYS A 784 12.51 -48.88 10.32
C LYS A 784 12.37 -48.00 9.07
N LEU A 785 11.41 -47.08 9.07
CA LEU A 785 11.18 -46.15 7.96
C LEU A 785 12.37 -45.21 7.71
N ASP A 786 13.01 -44.73 8.78
CA ASP A 786 14.20 -43.89 8.68
C ASP A 786 15.37 -44.62 8.01
N LYS A 787 15.61 -45.87 8.41
CA LYS A 787 16.61 -46.75 7.77
C LYS A 787 16.34 -47.00 6.29
N TRP A 788 15.07 -47.02 5.90
CA TRP A 788 14.65 -47.16 4.49
C TRP A 788 14.60 -45.83 3.73
N GLY A 789 15.01 -44.73 4.36
CA GLY A 789 15.10 -43.41 3.73
C GLY A 789 13.82 -42.58 3.75
N PHE A 790 12.77 -42.99 4.47
CA PHE A 790 11.49 -42.28 4.56
C PHE A 790 11.47 -41.16 5.62
N GLY A 791 12.62 -40.73 6.14
CA GLY A 791 12.76 -39.66 7.13
C GLY A 791 12.01 -38.36 6.77
N LYS A 792 12.16 -37.87 5.53
CA LYS A 792 11.47 -36.65 5.05
C LYS A 792 9.95 -36.86 4.91
N HIS A 793 9.52 -38.03 4.46
CA HIS A 793 8.09 -38.37 4.38
C HIS A 793 7.42 -38.41 5.76
N MET A 794 8.12 -38.92 6.78
CA MET A 794 7.63 -38.89 8.16
C MET A 794 7.46 -37.46 8.67
N LYS A 795 8.43 -36.58 8.39
CA LYS A 795 8.32 -35.14 8.74
C LYS A 795 7.12 -34.46 8.08
N ILE A 796 6.84 -34.76 6.81
CA ILE A 796 5.65 -34.24 6.11
C ILE A 796 4.37 -34.72 6.82
N VAL A 797 4.27 -36.00 7.17
CA VAL A 797 3.11 -36.52 7.91
C VAL A 797 2.99 -35.87 9.28
N ASP A 798 4.09 -35.71 10.01
CA ASP A 798 4.11 -35.06 11.31
C ASP A 798 3.62 -33.61 11.23
N GLU A 799 4.08 -32.85 10.23
CA GLU A 799 3.64 -31.47 10.01
C GLU A 799 2.15 -31.40 9.70
N LYS A 800 1.63 -32.30 8.85
CA LYS A 800 0.18 -32.38 8.55
C LYS A 800 -0.65 -32.73 9.77
N VAL A 801 -0.19 -33.65 10.61
CA VAL A 801 -0.90 -34.01 11.85
C VAL A 801 -0.86 -32.85 12.85
N ALA A 802 0.28 -32.18 12.99
CA ALA A 802 0.43 -31.01 13.85
C ALA A 802 -0.43 -29.83 13.39
N ALA A 803 -0.50 -29.58 12.08
CA ALA A 803 -1.32 -28.54 11.47
C ALA A 803 -2.82 -28.82 11.60
N ARG A 804 -3.28 -30.06 11.36
CA ARG A 804 -4.68 -30.44 11.59
C ARG A 804 -5.11 -30.25 13.05
N ALA A 805 -4.22 -30.51 14.01
CA ALA A 805 -4.50 -30.26 15.42
C ALA A 805 -4.66 -28.75 15.73
N GLY A 806 -4.02 -27.87 14.96
CA GLY A 806 -4.22 -26.42 15.03
C GLY A 806 -5.48 -25.94 14.31
N ALA A 807 -5.75 -26.50 13.11
CA ALA A 807 -6.86 -26.10 12.24
C ALA A 807 -8.26 -26.37 12.82
N MET A 808 -8.38 -27.22 13.85
CA MET A 808 -9.66 -27.44 14.56
C MET A 808 -10.08 -26.27 15.45
N HIS A 809 -9.23 -25.26 15.67
CA HIS A 809 -9.55 -24.11 16.52
C HIS A 809 -10.26 -22.97 15.79
N THR A 810 -9.89 -22.65 14.54
CA THR A 810 -10.44 -21.53 13.77
C THR A 810 -10.72 -21.95 12.33
N PRO A 811 -12.01 -22.03 11.92
CA PRO A 811 -12.34 -22.33 10.54
C PRO A 811 -11.85 -21.23 9.59
N LEU A 812 -11.40 -21.64 8.41
CA LEU A 812 -10.85 -20.74 7.38
C LEU A 812 -11.96 -20.01 6.60
N THR A 813 -12.64 -19.09 7.27
CA THR A 813 -13.68 -18.23 6.69
C THR A 813 -13.17 -16.80 6.50
N THR A 814 -13.78 -16.04 5.59
CA THR A 814 -13.42 -14.63 5.36
C THR A 814 -13.54 -13.81 6.64
N ALA A 815 -14.61 -14.01 7.42
CA ALA A 815 -14.86 -13.28 8.67
C ALA A 815 -13.83 -13.61 9.77
N ASN A 816 -13.45 -14.88 9.92
CA ASN A 816 -12.45 -15.26 10.93
C ASN A 816 -11.05 -14.74 10.57
N VAL A 817 -10.70 -14.77 9.28
CA VAL A 817 -9.42 -14.22 8.82
C VAL A 817 -9.39 -12.70 8.94
N GLU A 818 -10.50 -12.02 8.67
CA GLU A 818 -10.65 -10.58 8.88
C GLU A 818 -10.43 -10.20 10.35
N LYS A 819 -11.15 -10.84 11.27
CA LYS A 819 -10.96 -10.63 12.72
C LYS A 819 -9.52 -10.90 13.17
N PHE A 820 -8.89 -11.93 12.60
CA PHE A 820 -7.51 -12.28 12.93
C PHE A 820 -6.50 -11.22 12.43
N LEU A 821 -6.77 -10.60 11.28
CA LEU A 821 -5.96 -9.48 10.78
C LEU A 821 -6.14 -8.23 11.66
N GLU A 822 -7.36 -7.96 12.13
CA GLU A 822 -7.65 -6.89 13.09
C GLU A 822 -6.93 -7.11 14.43
N ASP A 823 -6.90 -8.35 14.94
CA ASP A 823 -6.17 -8.73 16.16
C ASP A 823 -4.66 -8.49 16.07
N VAL A 824 -4.10 -8.43 14.84
CA VAL A 824 -2.69 -8.08 14.56
C VAL A 824 -2.53 -6.60 14.15
N GLY A 825 -3.62 -5.84 14.13
CA GLY A 825 -3.61 -4.39 13.92
C GLY A 825 -3.58 -3.98 12.47
N LEU A 826 -4.12 -4.83 11.59
CA LEU A 826 -4.43 -4.49 10.22
C LEU A 826 -5.93 -4.26 10.10
N ASP A 827 -6.31 -3.01 9.81
CA ASP A 827 -7.71 -2.62 9.63
C ASP A 827 -8.37 -3.44 8.52
N LYS A 828 -9.68 -3.69 8.66
CA LYS A 828 -10.51 -4.38 7.70
C LYS A 828 -10.34 -3.88 6.26
N GLU A 829 -10.22 -2.56 6.08
CA GLU A 829 -10.01 -1.96 4.75
C GLU A 829 -8.76 -2.51 4.07
N PHE A 830 -7.67 -2.62 4.83
CA PHE A 830 -6.39 -3.12 4.33
C PHE A 830 -6.32 -4.66 4.33
N GLY A 831 -7.01 -5.32 5.25
CA GLY A 831 -7.00 -6.78 5.38
C GLY A 831 -7.85 -7.51 4.34
N THR A 832 -9.03 -6.99 4.02
CA THR A 832 -10.01 -7.70 3.18
C THR A 832 -10.12 -7.13 1.77
N HIS A 833 -9.94 -5.82 1.61
CA HIS A 833 -10.29 -5.14 0.35
C HIS A 833 -9.10 -4.58 -0.43
N THR A 834 -8.00 -4.29 0.26
CA THR A 834 -6.78 -3.78 -0.38
C THR A 834 -5.87 -4.93 -0.81
N ARG A 835 -5.35 -4.86 -2.04
CA ARG A 835 -4.38 -5.84 -2.55
C ARG A 835 -3.01 -5.63 -1.90
N MET A 836 -2.25 -6.72 -1.76
CA MET A 836 -0.91 -6.67 -1.15
C MET A 836 0.07 -5.77 -1.92
N SER A 837 -0.16 -5.48 -3.21
CA SER A 837 0.61 -4.49 -3.98
C SER A 837 0.56 -3.07 -3.40
N ALA A 838 -0.59 -2.67 -2.84
CA ALA A 838 -0.84 -1.32 -2.35
C ALA A 838 -0.54 -1.14 -0.86
N LEU A 839 -0.19 -2.21 -0.15
CA LEU A 839 0.12 -2.18 1.28
C LEU A 839 1.53 -1.64 1.54
N SER A 840 1.67 -0.89 2.63
CA SER A 840 2.98 -0.44 3.14
C SER A 840 3.83 -1.61 3.64
N GLY A 841 5.14 -1.41 3.78
CA GLY A 841 6.04 -2.43 4.33
C GLY A 841 5.62 -2.92 5.72
N GLY A 842 5.22 -2.00 6.61
CA GLY A 842 4.73 -2.36 7.94
C GLY A 842 3.41 -3.10 7.94
N GLN A 843 2.48 -2.73 7.05
CA GLN A 843 1.24 -3.48 6.86
C GLN A 843 1.52 -4.89 6.35
N LYS A 844 2.43 -5.05 5.37
CA LYS A 844 2.86 -6.36 4.88
C LYS A 844 3.48 -7.22 6.00
N VAL A 845 4.27 -6.66 6.90
CA VAL A 845 4.80 -7.41 8.06
C VAL A 845 3.69 -7.87 9.00
N LYS A 846 2.67 -7.04 9.26
CA LYS A 846 1.48 -7.47 10.01
C LYS A 846 0.78 -8.65 9.33
N VAL A 847 0.68 -8.66 8.00
CA VAL A 847 0.13 -9.80 7.24
C VAL A 847 0.97 -11.06 7.42
N VAL A 848 2.30 -10.96 7.38
CA VAL A 848 3.19 -12.11 7.61
C VAL A 848 3.03 -12.65 9.03
N ILE A 849 3.02 -11.77 10.02
CA ILE A 849 2.82 -12.15 11.43
C ILE A 849 1.47 -12.85 11.57
N ALA A 850 0.40 -12.27 11.00
CA ALA A 850 -0.92 -12.90 11.03
C ALA A 850 -0.91 -14.28 10.34
N ALA A 851 -0.36 -14.39 9.13
CA ALA A 851 -0.28 -15.65 8.41
C ALA A 851 0.52 -16.72 9.18
N ALA A 852 1.62 -16.32 9.84
CA ALA A 852 2.45 -17.23 10.63
C ALA A 852 1.77 -17.66 11.95
N MET A 853 1.00 -16.77 12.56
CA MET A 853 0.29 -17.04 13.82
C MET A 853 -1.02 -17.82 13.63
N TRP A 854 -1.59 -17.86 12.42
CA TRP A 854 -2.87 -18.52 12.12
C TRP A 854 -2.94 -19.99 12.61
N ASN A 855 -1.84 -20.74 12.51
CA ASN A 855 -1.80 -22.15 12.93
C ASN A 855 -1.53 -22.34 14.44
N CYS A 856 -1.75 -21.33 15.28
CA CYS A 856 -1.51 -21.36 16.73
C CYS A 856 -0.16 -22.01 17.09
N PRO A 857 0.98 -21.41 16.64
CA PRO A 857 2.31 -22.00 16.81
C PRO A 857 2.63 -22.19 18.29
N HIS A 858 3.60 -23.08 18.58
CA HIS A 858 4.13 -23.27 19.94
C HIS A 858 5.44 -22.51 20.15
N ILE A 859 6.22 -22.34 19.08
CA ILE A 859 7.43 -21.53 19.04
C ILE A 859 7.24 -20.49 17.94
N VAL A 860 7.52 -19.23 18.27
CA VAL A 860 7.54 -18.11 17.33
C VAL A 860 8.97 -17.60 17.21
N ILE A 861 9.47 -17.52 15.99
CA ILE A 861 10.78 -16.97 15.68
C ILE A 861 10.59 -15.69 14.86
N LEU A 862 11.04 -14.56 15.39
CA LEU A 862 10.91 -13.24 14.77
C LEU A 862 12.31 -12.75 14.37
N ASP A 863 12.59 -12.68 13.07
CA ASP A 863 13.86 -12.14 12.55
C ASP A 863 13.71 -10.65 12.23
N GLU A 864 14.25 -9.81 13.12
CA GLU A 864 14.23 -8.35 13.07
C GLU A 864 12.83 -7.71 12.94
N PRO A 865 11.88 -8.02 13.85
CA PRO A 865 10.51 -7.48 13.80
C PRO A 865 10.45 -5.95 13.95
N THR A 866 11.52 -5.34 14.48
CA THR A 866 11.66 -3.90 14.71
C THR A 866 11.91 -3.07 13.47
N ASN A 867 12.31 -3.68 12.35
CA ASN A 867 12.69 -2.92 11.15
C ASN A 867 11.50 -2.41 10.31
N TYR A 868 10.30 -2.95 10.53
CA TYR A 868 9.16 -2.62 9.67
C TYR A 868 7.91 -2.30 10.49
N LEU A 869 7.92 -2.58 11.78
CA LEU A 869 6.86 -2.21 12.69
C LEU A 869 7.20 -0.89 13.34
N ASP A 870 6.23 0.01 13.34
CA ASP A 870 6.30 1.25 14.07
C ASP A 870 6.31 1.02 15.59
N ARG A 871 6.61 2.07 16.35
CA ARG A 871 6.72 2.00 17.82
C ARG A 871 5.43 1.59 18.53
N ASP A 872 4.26 1.96 18.00
CA ASP A 872 2.95 1.62 18.59
C ASP A 872 2.65 0.12 18.41
N SER A 873 2.86 -0.38 17.19
CA SER A 873 2.80 -1.79 16.80
C SER A 873 3.87 -2.61 17.52
N LEU A 874 5.06 -2.06 17.78
CA LEU A 874 6.10 -2.70 18.59
C LEU A 874 5.72 -2.77 20.07
N GLY A 875 5.12 -1.71 20.63
CA GLY A 875 4.57 -1.74 21.98
C GLY A 875 3.45 -2.79 22.11
N ALA A 876 2.57 -2.87 21.11
CA ALA A 876 1.52 -3.87 21.04
C ALA A 876 2.09 -5.30 20.90
N LEU A 877 3.09 -5.50 20.03
CA LEU A 877 3.81 -6.77 19.86
C LEU A 877 4.54 -7.19 21.14
N ALA A 878 5.18 -6.25 21.84
CA ALA A 878 5.81 -6.49 23.14
C ALA A 878 4.78 -6.98 24.16
N GLY A 879 3.62 -6.32 24.23
CA GLY A 879 2.50 -6.75 25.06
C GLY A 879 1.99 -8.16 24.69
N ALA A 880 1.88 -8.46 23.39
CA ALA A 880 1.48 -9.78 22.90
C ALA A 880 2.48 -10.87 23.32
N ILE A 881 3.78 -10.62 23.17
CA ILE A 881 4.85 -11.55 23.53
C ILE A 881 4.90 -11.84 25.03
N GLN A 882 4.59 -10.83 25.87
CA GLN A 882 4.54 -10.99 27.32
C GLN A 882 3.42 -11.93 27.77
N VAL A 883 2.26 -11.90 27.10
CA VAL A 883 1.08 -12.71 27.45
C VAL A 883 1.02 -14.05 26.69
N TYR A 884 1.83 -14.21 25.66
CA TYR A 884 1.87 -15.42 24.84
C TYR A 884 2.44 -16.62 25.61
N GLU A 885 1.74 -17.75 25.63
CA GLU A 885 2.15 -18.91 26.45
C GLU A 885 3.17 -19.83 25.76
N GLY A 886 3.48 -19.57 24.48
CA GLY A 886 4.49 -20.29 23.69
C GLY A 886 5.89 -19.70 23.83
N GLY A 887 6.88 -20.39 23.25
CA GLY A 887 8.28 -19.94 23.24
C GLY A 887 8.52 -18.89 22.17
N VAL A 888 9.37 -17.90 22.46
CA VAL A 888 9.72 -16.82 21.52
C VAL A 888 11.23 -16.71 21.39
N VAL A 889 11.71 -16.68 20.14
CA VAL A 889 13.09 -16.39 19.77
C VAL A 889 13.09 -15.17 18.86
N MET A 890 13.85 -14.15 19.21
CA MET A 890 13.88 -12.88 18.49
C MET A 890 15.30 -12.61 18.02
N ILE A 891 15.48 -12.24 16.76
CA ILE A 891 16.69 -11.55 16.31
C ILE A 891 16.33 -10.07 16.27
N THR A 892 17.09 -9.22 16.96
CA THR A 892 16.90 -7.77 16.87
C THR A 892 18.16 -7.04 17.34
N HIS A 893 18.40 -5.88 16.74
CA HIS A 893 19.42 -4.93 17.20
C HIS A 893 18.89 -3.90 18.21
N ASN A 894 17.58 -3.89 18.49
CA ASN A 894 16.98 -2.95 19.41
C ASN A 894 17.19 -3.41 20.87
N ASN A 895 18.12 -2.75 21.57
CA ASN A 895 18.44 -3.05 22.97
C ASN A 895 17.28 -2.82 23.93
N GLU A 896 16.44 -1.81 23.68
CA GLU A 896 15.26 -1.50 24.52
C GLU A 896 14.26 -2.66 24.46
N PHE A 897 13.99 -3.15 23.24
CA PHE A 897 13.08 -4.26 22.98
C PHE A 897 13.61 -5.60 23.52
N CYS A 898 14.91 -5.86 23.38
CA CYS A 898 15.55 -7.07 23.92
C CYS A 898 15.47 -7.11 25.44
N SER A 899 15.88 -6.03 26.11
CA SER A 899 16.01 -5.98 27.57
C SER A 899 14.65 -6.06 28.26
N ALA A 900 13.59 -5.57 27.62
CA ALA A 900 12.24 -5.62 28.15
C ALA A 900 11.58 -7.02 28.04
N LEU A 901 11.95 -7.84 27.06
CA LEU A 901 11.23 -9.08 26.71
C LEU A 901 12.02 -10.36 26.92
N CYS A 902 13.35 -10.32 26.80
CA CYS A 902 14.20 -11.51 26.70
C CYS A 902 15.22 -11.60 27.85
N PRO A 903 15.00 -12.47 28.85
CA PRO A 903 15.95 -12.78 29.91
C PRO A 903 17.10 -13.72 29.46
N GLU A 904 16.96 -14.40 28.31
CA GLU A 904 18.02 -15.19 27.69
C GLU A 904 18.56 -14.49 26.45
N THR A 905 19.88 -14.48 26.26
CA THR A 905 20.57 -13.88 25.13
C THR A 905 21.50 -14.89 24.46
N TRP A 906 21.39 -15.04 23.14
CA TRP A 906 22.31 -15.79 22.30
C TRP A 906 23.25 -14.81 21.61
N LEU A 907 24.50 -14.79 22.05
CA LEU A 907 25.51 -13.89 21.52
C LEU A 907 26.27 -14.57 20.38
N MET A 908 26.11 -14.06 19.16
CA MET A 908 26.80 -14.54 17.96
C MET A 908 28.03 -13.68 17.68
N GLU A 909 29.22 -14.28 17.77
CA GLU A 909 30.50 -13.60 17.59
C GLU A 909 31.46 -14.43 16.73
N LYS A 910 32.27 -13.76 15.92
CA LYS A 910 33.41 -14.40 15.24
C LYS A 910 34.51 -14.62 16.26
N ALA A 911 35.04 -15.83 16.35
CA ALA A 911 36.24 -16.07 17.16
C ALA A 911 37.50 -15.62 16.40
N GLN A 912 38.68 -15.87 16.98
CA GLN A 912 39.97 -15.49 16.39
C GLN A 912 40.23 -16.10 15.00
N ASP A 913 39.57 -17.22 14.67
CA ASP A 913 39.63 -17.87 13.37
C ASP A 913 38.69 -17.23 12.32
N GLY A 914 37.96 -16.18 12.66
CA GLY A 914 37.00 -15.50 11.79
C GLY A 914 35.67 -16.22 11.61
N ILE A 915 35.46 -17.35 12.31
CA ILE A 915 34.25 -18.19 12.19
C ILE A 915 33.28 -17.87 13.34
N ALA A 916 31.99 -17.78 13.02
CA ALA A 916 30.97 -17.45 13.99
C ALA A 916 30.61 -18.62 14.90
N ARG A 917 30.51 -18.34 16.20
CA ARG A 917 30.07 -19.25 17.25
C ARG A 917 28.98 -18.59 18.10
N CYS A 918 28.11 -19.41 18.70
CA CYS A 918 27.02 -18.96 19.54
C CYS A 918 27.33 -19.21 21.02
N ASN A 919 27.28 -18.15 21.84
CA ASN A 919 27.40 -18.23 23.29
C ASN A 919 26.07 -17.85 23.96
N CYS A 920 25.43 -18.80 24.63
CA CYS A 920 24.18 -18.54 25.35
C CYS A 920 24.46 -17.98 26.75
N LYS A 921 23.85 -16.85 27.09
CA LYS A 921 23.88 -16.20 28.41
C LYS A 921 22.44 -15.94 28.87
N GLY A 922 22.16 -15.92 30.16
CA GLY A 922 20.82 -15.60 30.65
C GLY A 922 20.68 -15.64 32.18
N ASP A 923 19.56 -15.14 32.68
CA ASP A 923 19.22 -15.19 34.10
C ASP A 923 18.86 -16.62 34.54
N ALA A 924 19.75 -17.24 35.31
CA ALA A 924 19.61 -18.61 35.77
C ALA A 924 18.42 -18.81 36.71
N GLU A 925 18.05 -17.81 37.52
CA GLU A 925 16.93 -17.89 38.45
C GLU A 925 15.60 -17.79 37.71
N TRP A 926 15.51 -16.87 36.75
CA TRP A 926 14.33 -16.74 35.89
C TRP A 926 14.08 -18.02 35.09
N MET A 927 15.12 -18.58 34.46
CA MET A 927 15.05 -19.81 33.66
C MET A 927 14.64 -21.02 34.52
N ALA A 928 15.14 -21.12 35.75
CA ALA A 928 14.75 -22.17 36.69
C ALA A 928 13.29 -22.06 37.16
N LYS A 929 12.74 -20.84 37.24
CA LYS A 929 11.34 -20.59 37.60
C LYS A 929 10.40 -20.85 36.42
N ALA A 930 10.72 -20.31 35.24
CA ALA A 930 9.91 -20.46 34.03
C ALA A 930 9.82 -21.92 33.57
N SER A 931 10.88 -22.71 33.73
CA SER A 931 10.89 -24.14 33.41
C SER A 931 10.01 -25.00 34.32
N LYS A 932 9.70 -24.54 35.53
CA LYS A 932 8.83 -25.25 36.50
C LYS A 932 7.34 -24.90 36.35
N MET A 933 7.00 -23.92 35.52
CA MET A 933 5.60 -23.57 35.26
C MET A 933 4.89 -24.70 34.52
N GLU A 934 3.69 -25.03 34.99
CA GLU A 934 2.80 -25.99 34.33
C GLU A 934 2.21 -25.39 33.04
N VAL A 935 1.88 -26.26 32.09
CA VAL A 935 1.20 -25.86 30.86
C VAL A 935 -0.28 -25.67 31.19
N THR A 936 -0.76 -24.42 31.15
CA THR A 936 -2.18 -24.07 31.24
C THR A 936 -2.88 -24.46 29.93
N ALA A 937 -4.07 -25.05 30.04
CA ALA A 937 -4.86 -25.40 28.87
C ALA A 937 -5.31 -24.13 28.14
N ALA A 938 -5.07 -24.04 26.82
CA ALA A 938 -5.65 -22.98 26.00
C ALA A 938 -7.18 -23.05 26.09
N ALA A 939 -7.82 -21.91 26.34
CA ALA A 939 -9.28 -21.81 26.26
C ALA A 939 -9.70 -22.14 24.82
N GLN A 940 -10.51 -23.19 24.65
CA GLN A 940 -11.23 -23.39 23.39
C GLN A 940 -12.14 -22.18 23.16
N LEU A 941 -12.18 -21.65 21.93
CA LEU A 941 -13.17 -20.66 21.54
C LEU A 941 -14.56 -21.20 21.85
N GLU A 942 -15.31 -20.49 22.69
CA GLU A 942 -16.67 -20.88 23.08
C GLU A 942 -17.64 -20.76 21.89
N GLU A 943 -17.32 -19.89 20.93
CA GLU A 943 -18.10 -19.59 19.73
C GLU A 943 -17.19 -19.34 18.52
N TYR A 944 -17.57 -19.83 17.33
CA TYR A 944 -16.96 -19.46 16.05
C TYR A 944 -18.00 -19.24 14.95
N THR A 945 -17.69 -18.42 13.95
CA THR A 945 -18.56 -18.19 12.80
C THR A 945 -18.24 -19.16 11.66
N ASP A 946 -19.25 -19.92 11.22
CA ASP A 946 -19.12 -20.87 10.11
C ASP A 946 -19.01 -20.16 8.74
N ALA A 947 -18.79 -20.93 7.67
CA ALA A 947 -18.64 -20.39 6.32
C ALA A 947 -19.93 -19.72 5.76
N LEU A 948 -21.07 -19.93 6.42
CA LEU A 948 -22.37 -19.35 6.07
C LEU A 948 -22.74 -18.15 6.96
N GLY A 949 -21.86 -17.75 7.89
CA GLY A 949 -22.07 -16.61 8.77
C GLY A 949 -22.81 -16.93 10.08
N ASN A 950 -23.06 -18.20 10.40
CA ASN A 950 -23.74 -18.59 11.65
C ASN A 950 -22.74 -18.73 12.78
N VAL A 951 -23.11 -18.27 13.98
CA VAL A 951 -22.34 -18.49 15.20
C VAL A 951 -22.62 -19.91 15.71
N VAL A 952 -21.58 -20.74 15.81
CA VAL A 952 -21.63 -22.11 16.32
C VAL A 952 -20.96 -22.13 17.69
N GLU A 953 -21.73 -22.48 18.72
CA GLU A 953 -21.20 -22.73 20.08
C GLU A 953 -20.48 -24.08 20.14
N VAL A 954 -19.24 -24.08 20.62
CA VAL A 954 -18.43 -25.30 20.78
C VAL A 954 -18.64 -25.85 22.18
N LYS A 955 -19.42 -26.93 22.31
CA LYS A 955 -19.57 -27.66 23.58
C LYS A 955 -18.20 -28.21 24.02
N LYS A 956 -17.73 -27.80 25.20
CA LYS A 956 -16.50 -28.31 25.83
C LYS A 956 -16.50 -29.84 25.86
N LYS A 957 -15.50 -30.47 25.25
CA LYS A 957 -15.19 -31.89 25.54
C LYS A 957 -14.59 -31.96 26.94
N VAL A 958 -15.40 -32.40 27.91
CA VAL A 958 -14.93 -32.72 29.26
C VAL A 958 -13.96 -33.91 29.15
N ASP A 959 -12.71 -33.71 29.59
CA ASP A 959 -11.75 -34.79 29.75
C ASP A 959 -12.31 -35.79 30.78
N LYS A 960 -12.71 -36.97 30.31
CA LYS A 960 -13.25 -38.03 31.17
C LYS A 960 -12.12 -38.50 32.09
N ASP A 961 -12.20 -38.11 33.37
CA ASP A 961 -11.25 -38.50 34.41
C ASP A 961 -11.07 -40.04 34.43
N SER A 962 -9.82 -40.52 34.40
CA SER A 962 -9.51 -41.94 34.18
C SER A 962 -10.06 -42.87 35.29
N LYS A 963 -10.48 -42.29 36.43
CA LYS A 963 -11.19 -42.98 37.50
C LYS A 963 -12.61 -43.37 37.11
N GLU A 964 -13.36 -42.51 36.41
CA GLU A 964 -14.73 -42.80 35.97
C GLU A 964 -14.75 -43.80 34.82
N ALA A 965 -13.81 -43.68 33.87
CA ALA A 965 -13.64 -44.66 32.80
C ALA A 965 -13.34 -46.07 33.35
N LYS A 966 -12.50 -46.18 34.39
CA LYS A 966 -12.24 -47.47 35.09
C LYS A 966 -13.45 -47.99 35.87
N LYS A 967 -14.28 -47.10 36.43
CA LYS A 967 -15.53 -47.47 37.13
C LYS A 967 -16.59 -47.98 36.14
N ARG A 968 -16.77 -47.30 34.99
CA ARG A 968 -17.63 -47.73 33.88
C ARG A 968 -17.18 -49.07 33.29
N ALA A 969 -15.87 -49.27 33.07
CA ALA A 969 -15.34 -50.54 32.58
C ALA A 969 -15.58 -51.71 33.57
N LYS A 970 -15.42 -51.47 34.88
CA LYS A 970 -15.76 -52.46 35.92
C LYS A 970 -17.25 -52.78 35.98
N LEU A 971 -18.11 -51.79 35.74
CA LEU A 971 -19.56 -51.97 35.73
C LEU A 971 -20.02 -52.74 34.49
N LYS A 972 -19.50 -52.41 33.29
CA LYS A 972 -19.74 -53.15 32.04
C LYS A 972 -19.28 -54.62 32.17
N ALA A 973 -18.11 -54.85 32.77
CA ALA A 973 -17.63 -56.21 33.06
C ALA A 973 -18.56 -56.99 34.02
N LYS A 974 -19.13 -56.33 35.04
CA LYS A 974 -20.11 -56.92 35.97
C LYS A 974 -21.48 -57.18 35.35
N ARG A 975 -21.88 -56.44 34.31
CA ARG A 975 -23.14 -56.65 33.57
C ARG A 975 -23.01 -57.77 32.55
N ARG A 976 -21.88 -57.83 31.82
CA ARG A 976 -21.53 -58.99 30.98
C ARG A 976 -21.41 -60.29 31.78
N ALA A 977 -20.86 -60.24 32.99
CA ALA A 977 -20.82 -61.39 33.91
C ALA A 977 -22.21 -61.84 34.43
N ARG A 978 -23.24 -61.00 34.30
CA ARG A 978 -24.64 -61.33 34.63
C ARG A 978 -25.46 -61.76 33.40
N GLY A 979 -24.84 -61.88 32.23
CA GLY A 979 -25.49 -62.36 31.01
C GLY A 979 -26.26 -61.30 30.22
N GLU A 980 -26.10 -60.02 30.54
CA GLU A 980 -26.71 -58.91 29.79
C GLU A 980 -25.90 -58.58 28.52
N VAL A 981 -26.59 -58.36 27.39
CA VAL A 981 -26.00 -57.88 26.14
C VAL A 981 -25.73 -56.38 26.30
N VAL A 982 -24.47 -55.98 26.18
CA VAL A 982 -24.03 -54.58 26.29
C VAL A 982 -23.39 -54.18 24.97
N THR A 983 -24.03 -53.27 24.24
CA THR A 983 -23.52 -52.74 22.96
C THR A 983 -22.68 -51.48 23.17
N ASP A 984 -21.72 -51.23 22.28
CA ASP A 984 -20.79 -50.09 22.40
C ASP A 984 -21.46 -48.73 22.13
N THR A 985 -22.71 -48.72 21.67
CA THR A 985 -23.55 -47.54 21.41
C THR A 985 -24.33 -47.03 22.62
N GLU A 986 -24.39 -47.78 23.74
CA GLU A 986 -25.08 -47.34 24.97
C GLU A 986 -24.35 -46.20 25.73
N ASP A 987 -23.20 -45.73 25.23
CA ASP A 987 -22.44 -44.66 25.88
C ASP A 987 -23.01 -43.25 25.65
N GLU A 988 -24.00 -43.08 24.77
CA GLU A 988 -24.61 -41.79 24.39
C GLU A 988 -25.96 -41.48 25.09
N GLU A 989 -26.67 -42.47 25.65
CA GLU A 989 -28.02 -42.26 26.22
C GLU A 989 -28.05 -41.93 27.74
N TRP A 990 -26.89 -41.79 28.40
CA TRP A 990 -26.81 -41.52 29.85
C TRP A 990 -26.70 -40.02 30.21
N GLU A 991 -26.98 -39.11 29.28
CA GLU A 991 -27.11 -37.66 29.55
C GLU A 991 -28.59 -37.28 29.49
N GLY A 992 -29.39 -37.72 30.47
CA GLY A 992 -30.83 -37.51 30.38
C GLY A 992 -31.67 -37.77 31.62
N PHE A 993 -31.12 -37.81 32.83
CA PHE A 993 -31.95 -37.69 34.05
C PHE A 993 -31.15 -37.00 35.15
N GLY A 994 -31.48 -35.73 35.38
CA GLY A 994 -31.17 -35.07 36.64
C GLY A 994 -32.11 -35.57 37.73
N GLU A 995 -31.57 -35.84 38.91
CA GLU A 995 -32.32 -35.87 40.15
C GLU A 995 -31.92 -34.63 40.97
N GLU A 996 -32.92 -34.07 41.64
CA GLU A 996 -33.04 -32.75 42.29
C GLU A 996 -31.88 -32.30 43.20
#